data_AF-A0A9P5ABN3-F1
#
_entry.id   AF-A0A9P5ABN3-F1
#
_cell.length_a   1.000
_cell.length_b   1.000
_cell.length_c   1.000
_cell.angle_alpha   90.00
_cell.angle_beta   90.00
_cell.angle_gamma   90.00
#
_symmetry.space_group_name_H-M   'P 1'
#
loop_
_entity.id
_entity.type
_entity.pdbx_description
1 polymer ?
#
loop_
_entity_poly.entity_id
_entity_poly.type
_entity_poly.pdbx_seq_one_letter_code
_entity_poly.pdbx_strand_id
1 'polypeptide(L)'
;MRPTLALATLIGLSNAATIDPLYKIELAPGDVRTVTEKEKWALRAEGKTFIDVTDLDEPGFSLQFLATFPSAVAQTSAVNALIPKLSTTNMRSTLTEFSKFQNRYYKSTYGQQSAEWLYGQIQSIITASGASNVKVAKFTHSFRQPSIIATITGKSAATIVVGAHQDSINLRSPDTGRAPGADDDGSGTVTILEAFRVLLTDSRVASGQAPNTIEFHWYAGEEGGLLGSGAVFQKYKQDGRQVKAMLNQDMTGYVKPGTKEVVGILTDNVDTGLTTFLKKVVAAYSTLPTVDSKCGYGCSDHASATRQGFPSAMAFESTFDDSSPYIHGTTDTIDTVNFNHVLEFSKICLGFAYELGFATNLNPAFLKATKLITSEMSPIVNVSYTIPKGSTILVTGVNGFIGSHVANEFLQRGYNVRGTARNVVKAAWIKDLLTQQYGQDQFSLWPVEDLTSPNAFDEASTDSSEGVAAVVHVASPLGLDGSTETMIPDAVASALNALKAANNEPTVKRFVYTSSSTAAVFPEAEVPDVIVDADTWNHKALSILQNSSSAPEWYVAYAASKVEAERAVWDFYRHDATRRSDLVVNTVLPSTNFGRSLDWKHQGYPSTSGFIKALWGGTALELLTNASPQYFIDVQDDAKLHVAATLLPSVEGERIFPWAETWNLDKILAILRAQNPERTFIPDFQAMRYLADIEKPRLRCIQLLQALGEPGFTTLEESIRLNSEDLARAA
;
A
#
# COMPACT_ATOMS: atom_id res chain seq x y z
N MET A 1 -24.75 72.45 35.66
CA MET A 1 -23.76 73.35 35.02
C MET A 1 -22.43 72.63 34.98
N ARG A 2 -21.87 72.52 33.76
CA ARG A 2 -20.48 72.23 33.34
C ARG A 2 -19.76 70.93 33.77
N PRO A 3 -19.04 70.29 32.82
CA PRO A 3 -18.19 69.09 32.98
C PRO A 3 -16.70 69.42 33.13
N THR A 4 -15.87 68.41 33.44
CA THR A 4 -14.44 68.18 33.07
C THR A 4 -13.89 67.06 33.98
N LEU A 5 -12.87 66.24 33.73
CA LEU A 5 -12.13 65.68 32.58
C LEU A 5 -10.91 64.93 33.20
N ALA A 6 -10.60 63.70 32.75
CA ALA A 6 -9.30 62.97 32.87
C ALA A 6 -8.82 62.52 34.29
N LEU A 7 -8.14 61.37 34.52
CA LEU A 7 -7.21 60.59 33.69
C LEU A 7 -7.04 59.15 34.25
N ALA A 8 -6.98 58.15 33.34
CA ALA A 8 -6.24 56.85 33.26
C ALA A 8 -5.76 56.12 34.56
N THR A 9 -5.65 54.78 34.72
CA THR A 9 -5.72 53.54 33.91
C THR A 9 -5.58 52.36 34.90
N LEU A 10 -6.24 51.20 34.73
CA LEU A 10 -5.63 49.86 34.59
C LEU A 10 -6.68 48.73 34.56
N ILE A 11 -6.81 48.13 33.37
CA ILE A 11 -6.78 46.70 33.01
C ILE A 11 -7.60 45.70 33.87
N GLY A 12 -8.53 45.02 33.18
CA GLY A 12 -9.10 43.74 33.59
C GLY A 12 -10.31 43.35 32.74
N LEU A 13 -10.13 43.18 31.42
CA LEU A 13 -11.16 42.59 30.56
C LEU A 13 -10.68 41.25 29.99
N SER A 14 -11.58 40.29 30.11
CA SER A 14 -11.57 38.89 29.70
C SER A 14 -10.89 38.59 28.36
N ASN A 15 -9.91 37.68 28.38
CA ASN A 15 -9.57 36.84 27.22
C ASN A 15 -10.21 35.47 27.41
N ALA A 16 -11.29 35.20 26.67
CA ALA A 16 -11.63 33.83 26.34
C ALA A 16 -10.55 33.36 25.34
N ALA A 17 -9.74 32.37 25.71
CA ALA A 17 -8.77 31.77 24.81
C ALA A 17 -9.54 31.09 23.67
N THR A 18 -9.44 31.65 22.46
CA THR A 18 -9.82 30.95 21.24
C THR A 18 -8.89 29.76 21.07
N ILE A 19 -9.42 28.55 21.11
CA ILE A 19 -8.67 27.33 20.79
C ILE A 19 -8.37 27.38 19.29
N ASP A 20 -7.08 27.43 18.93
CA ASP A 20 -6.68 27.39 17.52
C ASP A 20 -7.17 26.07 16.89
N PRO A 21 -7.77 26.10 15.69
CA PRO A 21 -8.20 24.88 15.01
C PRO A 21 -7.00 23.97 14.73
N LEU A 22 -7.19 22.68 15.01
CA LEU A 22 -6.21 21.63 14.76
C LEU A 22 -6.52 20.93 13.43
N TYR A 23 -5.47 20.60 12.69
CA TYR A 23 -5.49 19.93 11.40
C TYR A 23 -4.81 18.57 11.53
N LYS A 24 -5.26 17.58 10.77
CA LYS A 24 -4.56 16.31 10.61
C LYS A 24 -3.81 16.32 9.28
N ILE A 25 -2.51 16.10 9.31
CA ILE A 25 -1.67 15.98 8.12
C ILE A 25 -1.03 14.61 8.06
N GLU A 26 -0.91 14.05 6.87
CA GLU A 26 -0.20 12.80 6.58
C GLU A 26 1.13 13.13 5.88
N LEU A 27 2.25 12.78 6.51
CA LEU A 27 3.62 13.08 6.02
C LEU A 27 4.27 11.92 5.26
N ALA A 28 3.76 10.72 5.50
CA ALA A 28 4.08 9.46 4.83
C ALA A 28 2.87 8.53 5.02
N PRO A 29 2.73 7.45 4.23
CA PRO A 29 1.60 6.53 4.40
C PRO A 29 1.45 6.06 5.86
N GLY A 30 0.36 6.48 6.52
CA GLY A 30 0.08 6.18 7.93
C GLY A 30 0.78 7.06 8.98
N ASP A 31 1.68 7.98 8.62
CA ASP A 31 2.24 9.00 9.54
C ASP A 31 1.31 10.22 9.60
N VAL A 32 0.21 10.08 10.35
CA VAL A 32 -0.76 11.16 10.58
C VAL A 32 -0.42 11.93 11.84
N ARG A 33 -0.29 13.25 11.72
CA ARG A 33 0.01 14.17 12.82
C ARG A 33 -1.08 15.21 12.98
N THR A 34 -1.40 15.52 14.23
CA THR A 34 -2.25 16.66 14.55
C THR A 34 -1.38 17.89 14.74
N VAL A 35 -1.64 18.95 13.96
CA VAL A 35 -0.85 20.18 13.92
C VAL A 35 -1.76 21.41 13.95
N THR A 36 -1.23 22.53 14.43
CA THR A 36 -1.85 23.85 14.25
C THR A 36 -1.65 24.36 12.82
N GLU A 37 -2.44 25.34 12.39
CA GLU A 37 -2.23 26.00 11.08
C GLU A 37 -0.81 26.59 10.95
N LYS A 38 -0.28 27.14 12.06
CA LYS A 38 1.08 27.69 12.09
C LYS A 38 2.14 26.62 11.84
N GLU A 39 2.02 25.45 12.47
CA GLU A 39 2.94 24.33 12.28
C GLU A 39 2.86 23.76 10.86
N LYS A 40 1.64 23.67 10.31
CA LYS A 40 1.41 23.28 8.91
C LYS A 40 2.17 24.19 7.94
N TRP A 41 2.09 25.51 8.13
CA TRP A 41 2.82 26.47 7.29
C TRP A 41 4.33 26.48 7.54
N ALA A 42 4.78 26.17 8.77
CA ALA A 42 6.20 25.99 9.06
C ALA A 42 6.79 24.81 8.27
N LEU A 43 6.06 23.69 8.16
CA LEU A 43 6.48 22.54 7.36
C LEU A 43 6.63 22.90 5.87
N ARG A 44 5.65 23.62 5.29
CA ARG A 44 5.76 24.11 3.90
C ARG A 44 6.97 25.05 3.72
N ALA A 45 7.22 25.94 4.68
CA ALA A 45 8.39 26.84 4.64
C ALA A 45 9.74 26.09 4.74
N GLU A 46 9.75 24.89 5.33
CA GLU A 46 10.91 23.97 5.34
C GLU A 46 11.01 23.11 4.07
N GLY A 47 10.12 23.28 3.09
CA GLY A 47 10.07 22.49 1.86
C GLY A 47 9.48 21.08 2.05
N LYS A 48 8.77 20.83 3.16
CA LYS A 48 8.08 19.55 3.38
C LYS A 48 6.70 19.55 2.75
N THR A 49 6.40 18.48 2.05
CA THR A 49 5.10 18.17 1.45
C THR A 49 4.28 17.28 2.41
N PHE A 50 2.95 17.35 2.29
CA PHE A 50 2.02 16.55 3.09
C PHE A 50 0.64 16.54 2.43
N ILE A 51 -0.18 15.56 2.80
CA ILE A 51 -1.61 15.54 2.51
C ILE A 51 -2.35 16.05 3.75
N ASP A 52 -3.23 17.04 3.60
CA ASP A 52 -4.16 17.38 4.68
C ASP A 52 -5.32 16.38 4.67
N VAL A 53 -5.38 15.57 5.73
CA VAL A 53 -6.37 14.50 5.90
C VAL A 53 -7.44 14.87 6.94
N THR A 54 -7.54 16.14 7.33
CA THR A 54 -8.46 16.63 8.37
C THR A 54 -9.90 16.21 8.11
N ASP A 55 -10.34 16.34 6.86
CA ASP A 55 -11.70 16.02 6.41
C ASP A 55 -11.79 14.69 5.63
N LEU A 56 -10.71 13.90 5.59
CA LEU A 56 -10.66 12.62 4.88
C LEU A 56 -10.92 11.44 5.83
N ASP A 57 -11.52 10.36 5.32
CA ASP A 57 -11.74 9.12 6.07
C ASP A 57 -10.41 8.35 6.31
N GLU A 58 -10.20 7.78 7.51
CA GLU A 58 -8.97 7.05 7.93
C GLU A 58 -9.11 5.50 7.92
N PRO A 59 -8.04 4.73 7.58
CA PRO A 59 -6.84 5.13 6.84
C PRO A 59 -7.00 4.86 5.34
N GLY A 60 -6.56 5.83 4.53
CA GLY A 60 -6.35 5.65 3.10
C GLY A 60 -5.27 4.59 2.83
N PHE A 61 -5.72 3.38 2.54
CA PHE A 61 -4.88 2.25 2.17
C PHE A 61 -4.36 2.42 0.73
N SER A 62 -3.04 2.46 0.57
CA SER A 62 -2.37 2.42 -0.74
C SER A 62 -2.32 0.98 -1.25
N LEU A 63 -3.30 0.61 -2.07
CA LEU A 63 -3.17 -0.50 -3.00
C LEU A 63 -2.24 -0.05 -4.12
N GLN A 64 -1.00 -0.55 -4.18
CA GLN A 64 -0.26 -0.45 -5.43
C GLN A 64 -0.98 -1.31 -6.47
N PHE A 65 -1.56 -0.67 -7.48
CA PHE A 65 -2.45 -1.33 -8.43
C PHE A 65 -1.66 -2.19 -9.42
N LEU A 66 -2.22 -3.36 -9.70
CA LEU A 66 -1.94 -4.13 -10.90
C LEU A 66 -2.95 -3.73 -11.99
N ALA A 67 -3.12 -2.42 -12.24
CA ALA A 67 -3.93 -1.97 -13.36
C ALA A 67 -3.18 -2.29 -14.67
N THR A 68 -3.83 -2.99 -15.59
CA THR A 68 -3.20 -3.34 -16.87
C THR A 68 -3.44 -2.22 -17.88
N PHE A 69 -2.36 -1.65 -18.39
CA PHE A 69 -2.40 -0.63 -19.45
C PHE A 69 -1.93 -1.20 -20.78
N PRO A 70 -2.31 -0.59 -21.93
CA PRO A 70 -1.89 -1.08 -23.24
C PRO A 70 -0.37 -1.21 -23.36
N SER A 71 0.07 -2.26 -24.06
CA SER A 71 1.50 -2.49 -24.29
C SER A 71 2.10 -1.49 -25.28
N ALA A 72 1.29 -0.80 -26.07
CA ALA A 72 1.67 0.26 -27.01
C ALA A 72 0.55 1.29 -27.19
N VAL A 73 0.89 2.45 -27.74
CA VAL A 73 -0.07 3.45 -28.24
C VAL A 73 -0.76 2.92 -29.52
N ALA A 74 -2.04 3.21 -29.71
CA ALA A 74 -2.87 2.66 -30.79
C ALA A 74 -3.60 3.73 -31.63
N GLN A 75 -3.64 4.97 -31.18
CA GLN A 75 -4.36 6.10 -31.77
C GLN A 75 -3.43 7.15 -32.40
N THR A 76 -2.16 6.81 -32.65
CA THR A 76 -1.13 7.73 -33.16
C THR A 76 -1.56 8.56 -34.37
N SER A 77 -2.22 7.96 -35.36
CA SER A 77 -2.69 8.71 -36.53
C SER A 77 -3.73 9.78 -36.18
N ALA A 78 -4.64 9.49 -35.26
CA ALA A 78 -5.67 10.44 -34.83
C ALA A 78 -5.07 11.56 -33.97
N VAL A 79 -4.22 11.20 -33.00
CA VAL A 79 -3.53 12.17 -32.14
C VAL A 79 -2.64 13.10 -32.98
N ASN A 80 -1.86 12.57 -33.91
CA ASN A 80 -1.00 13.38 -34.78
C ASN A 80 -1.78 14.30 -35.71
N ALA A 81 -3.03 13.97 -36.07
CA ALA A 81 -3.89 14.88 -36.82
C ALA A 81 -4.44 16.04 -35.96
N LEU A 82 -4.45 15.90 -34.65
CA LEU A 82 -4.91 16.90 -33.69
C LEU A 82 -3.77 17.80 -33.18
N ILE A 83 -2.55 17.27 -33.02
CA ILE A 83 -1.39 18.02 -32.51
C ILE A 83 -1.19 19.39 -33.21
N PRO A 84 -1.27 19.53 -34.55
CA PRO A 84 -1.10 20.82 -35.22
C PRO A 84 -2.15 21.87 -34.86
N LYS A 85 -3.25 21.49 -34.20
CA LYS A 85 -4.30 22.40 -33.75
C LYS A 85 -4.00 23.02 -32.38
N LEU A 86 -3.00 22.54 -31.65
CA LEU A 86 -2.54 23.13 -30.38
C LEU A 86 -1.87 24.49 -30.65
N SER A 87 -2.05 25.45 -29.75
CA SER A 87 -1.62 26.84 -29.94
C SER A 87 -0.94 27.44 -28.71
N THR A 88 0.35 27.72 -28.84
CA THR A 88 1.11 28.46 -27.82
C THR A 88 0.60 29.88 -27.62
N THR A 89 0.00 30.48 -28.64
CA THR A 89 -0.66 31.79 -28.52
C THR A 89 -1.86 31.72 -27.57
N ASN A 90 -2.69 30.68 -27.68
CA ASN A 90 -3.84 30.50 -26.77
C ASN A 90 -3.36 30.27 -25.34
N MET A 91 -2.38 29.39 -25.15
CA MET A 91 -1.80 29.09 -23.84
C MET A 91 -1.20 30.36 -23.21
N ARG A 92 -0.39 31.12 -23.96
CA ARG A 92 0.22 32.36 -23.48
C ARG A 92 -0.81 33.43 -23.15
N SER A 93 -1.80 33.64 -24.02
CA SER A 93 -2.86 34.63 -23.79
C SER A 93 -3.67 34.29 -22.54
N THR A 94 -4.07 33.02 -22.40
CA THR A 94 -4.86 32.54 -21.25
C THR A 94 -4.06 32.66 -19.96
N LEU A 95 -2.81 32.19 -19.95
CA LEU A 95 -1.95 32.23 -18.77
C LEU A 95 -1.66 33.68 -18.35
N THR A 96 -1.43 34.57 -19.32
CA THR A 96 -1.24 36.00 -19.06
C THR A 96 -2.42 36.61 -18.32
N GLU A 97 -3.66 36.32 -18.71
CA GLU A 97 -4.84 36.78 -17.97
C GLU A 97 -4.98 36.08 -16.61
N PHE A 98 -4.70 34.78 -16.53
CA PHE A 98 -4.80 33.99 -15.31
C PHE A 98 -3.79 34.42 -14.23
N SER A 99 -2.60 34.88 -14.63
CA SER A 99 -1.59 35.42 -13.73
C SER A 99 -1.82 36.88 -13.34
N LYS A 100 -2.87 37.56 -13.85
CA LYS A 100 -3.23 38.93 -13.44
C LYS A 100 -3.93 38.98 -12.09
N PHE A 101 -4.67 37.94 -11.72
CA PHE A 101 -5.27 37.82 -10.39
C PHE A 101 -4.21 38.08 -9.31
N GLN A 102 -4.61 38.69 -8.19
CA GLN A 102 -3.67 39.04 -7.12
C GLN A 102 -2.96 37.78 -6.59
N ASN A 103 -3.74 36.75 -6.29
CA ASN A 103 -3.32 35.38 -6.10
C ASN A 103 -4.52 34.50 -6.51
N ARG A 104 -4.36 33.19 -6.46
CA ARG A 104 -5.47 32.25 -6.65
C ARG A 104 -5.70 31.39 -5.42
N TYR A 105 -5.34 31.92 -4.25
CA TYR A 105 -5.38 31.19 -2.99
C TYR A 105 -6.79 30.70 -2.65
N TYR A 106 -6.93 29.43 -2.30
CA TYR A 106 -8.22 28.74 -2.19
C TYR A 106 -9.21 29.33 -1.15
N LYS A 107 -8.70 30.03 -0.12
CA LYS A 107 -9.52 30.74 0.89
C LYS A 107 -9.86 32.18 0.47
N SER A 108 -9.15 32.77 -0.49
CA SER A 108 -9.28 34.19 -0.83
C SER A 108 -10.45 34.45 -1.78
N THR A 109 -10.91 35.70 -1.86
CA THR A 109 -11.88 36.12 -2.90
C THR A 109 -11.27 36.03 -4.30
N TYR A 110 -9.95 36.20 -4.44
CA TYR A 110 -9.28 36.14 -5.72
C TYR A 110 -9.26 34.71 -6.26
N GLY A 111 -9.02 33.70 -5.40
CA GLY A 111 -9.12 32.29 -5.77
C GLY A 111 -10.51 31.90 -6.26
N GLN A 112 -11.57 32.40 -5.60
CA GLN A 112 -12.94 32.21 -6.09
C GLN A 112 -13.15 32.84 -7.48
N GLN A 113 -12.72 34.10 -7.65
CA GLN A 113 -12.87 34.83 -8.92
C GLN A 113 -12.08 34.17 -10.06
N SER A 114 -10.87 33.68 -9.80
CA SER A 114 -10.05 32.99 -10.80
C SER A 114 -10.70 31.68 -11.24
N ALA A 115 -11.30 30.92 -10.31
CA ALA A 115 -12.04 29.71 -10.64
C ALA A 115 -13.32 30.01 -11.43
N GLU A 116 -14.05 31.08 -11.09
CA GLU A 116 -15.21 31.52 -11.86
C GLU A 116 -14.84 31.93 -13.29
N TRP A 117 -13.71 32.62 -13.45
CA TRP A 117 -13.18 32.99 -14.76
C TRP A 117 -12.76 31.75 -15.58
N LEU A 118 -12.03 30.82 -14.97
CA LEU A 118 -11.57 29.59 -15.62
C LEU A 118 -12.75 28.71 -16.05
N TYR A 119 -13.78 28.59 -15.19
CA TYR A 119 -15.03 27.92 -15.53
C TYR A 119 -15.69 28.53 -16.78
N GLY A 120 -15.67 29.87 -16.90
CA GLY A 120 -16.15 30.58 -18.09
C GLY A 120 -15.34 30.28 -19.35
N GLN A 121 -14.02 30.13 -19.25
CA GLN A 121 -13.17 29.72 -20.38
C GLN A 121 -13.54 28.31 -20.87
N ILE A 122 -13.68 27.37 -19.94
CA ILE A 122 -14.07 25.99 -20.25
C ILE A 122 -15.45 25.94 -20.91
N GLN A 123 -16.42 26.69 -20.38
CA GLN A 123 -17.77 26.76 -20.95
C GLN A 123 -17.78 27.37 -22.36
N SER A 124 -16.91 28.36 -22.60
CA SER A 124 -16.73 28.97 -23.93
C SER A 124 -16.14 27.98 -24.93
N ILE A 125 -15.15 27.18 -24.51
CA ILE A 125 -14.58 26.08 -25.31
C ILE A 125 -15.64 25.04 -25.67
N ILE A 126 -16.44 24.59 -24.68
CA ILE A 126 -17.53 23.63 -24.91
C ILE A 126 -18.52 24.19 -25.93
N THR A 127 -18.96 25.44 -25.74
CA THR A 127 -19.92 26.09 -26.64
C THR A 127 -19.36 26.20 -28.06
N ALA A 128 -18.11 26.63 -28.21
CA ALA A 128 -17.45 26.79 -29.52
C ALA A 128 -17.22 25.45 -30.23
N SER A 129 -17.06 24.35 -29.48
CA SER A 129 -16.85 23.01 -30.06
C SER A 129 -18.11 22.41 -30.70
N GLY A 130 -19.30 22.83 -30.26
CA GLY A 130 -20.57 22.22 -30.65
C GLY A 130 -20.80 20.80 -30.11
N ALA A 131 -19.93 20.31 -29.22
CA ALA A 131 -20.05 18.99 -28.63
C ALA A 131 -21.24 18.93 -27.66
N SER A 132 -22.09 17.90 -27.79
CA SER A 132 -23.32 17.75 -26.99
C SER A 132 -23.18 16.80 -25.81
N ASN A 133 -22.13 15.99 -25.77
CA ASN A 133 -21.83 15.02 -24.72
C ASN A 133 -20.90 15.57 -23.62
N VAL A 134 -20.65 16.88 -23.61
CA VAL A 134 -19.69 17.53 -22.73
C VAL A 134 -20.40 18.43 -21.72
N LYS A 135 -20.00 18.34 -20.45
CA LYS A 135 -20.48 19.20 -19.38
C LYS A 135 -19.31 19.72 -18.54
N VAL A 136 -19.49 20.87 -17.90
CA VAL A 136 -18.57 21.38 -16.88
C VAL A 136 -19.35 21.64 -15.60
N ALA A 137 -18.76 21.29 -14.45
CA ALA A 137 -19.35 21.46 -13.14
C ALA A 137 -18.33 21.98 -12.14
N LYS A 138 -18.82 22.71 -11.13
CA LYS A 138 -18.03 23.12 -9.96
C LYS A 138 -18.22 22.08 -8.85
N PHE A 139 -17.12 21.57 -8.30
CA PHE A 139 -17.12 20.79 -7.07
C PHE A 139 -16.88 21.75 -5.89
N THR A 140 -17.84 21.79 -4.96
CA THR A 140 -17.83 22.74 -3.85
C THR A 140 -17.12 22.15 -2.64
N HIS A 141 -16.35 22.98 -1.94
CA HIS A 141 -15.57 22.60 -0.75
C HIS A 141 -16.03 23.38 0.48
N SER A 142 -15.45 23.09 1.64
CA SER A 142 -15.63 23.88 2.87
C SER A 142 -15.01 25.29 2.78
N PHE A 143 -14.14 25.51 1.79
CA PHE A 143 -13.50 26.78 1.47
C PHE A 143 -14.04 27.39 0.16
N ARG A 144 -13.62 28.63 -0.15
CA ARG A 144 -14.28 29.48 -1.16
C ARG A 144 -14.10 29.02 -2.59
N GLN A 145 -12.87 28.66 -2.96
CA GLN A 145 -12.56 28.29 -4.34
C GLN A 145 -13.09 26.88 -4.66
N PRO A 146 -13.91 26.69 -5.69
CA PRO A 146 -14.35 25.37 -6.11
C PRO A 146 -13.30 24.68 -7.02
N SER A 147 -13.20 23.35 -6.97
CA SER A 147 -12.57 22.61 -8.07
C SER A 147 -13.49 22.62 -9.30
N ILE A 148 -12.94 22.52 -10.51
CA ILE A 148 -13.71 22.49 -11.75
C ILE A 148 -13.49 21.15 -12.45
N ILE A 149 -14.58 20.50 -12.87
CA ILE A 149 -14.54 19.21 -13.56
C ILE A 149 -15.27 19.35 -14.88
N ALA A 150 -14.56 19.19 -15.99
CA ALA A 150 -15.12 19.05 -17.33
C ALA A 150 -15.21 17.56 -17.68
N THR A 151 -16.39 17.07 -18.02
CA THR A 151 -16.65 15.67 -18.36
C THR A 151 -17.05 15.55 -19.83
N ILE A 152 -16.27 14.81 -20.60
CA ILE A 152 -16.61 14.33 -21.95
C ILE A 152 -17.18 12.92 -21.78
N THR A 153 -18.50 12.79 -21.91
CA THR A 153 -19.19 11.51 -21.67
C THR A 153 -18.84 10.50 -22.75
N GLY A 154 -18.27 9.37 -22.35
CA GLY A 154 -18.00 8.22 -23.22
C GLY A 154 -19.11 7.17 -23.18
N LYS A 155 -18.86 6.01 -23.77
CA LYS A 155 -19.80 4.87 -23.79
C LYS A 155 -19.96 4.18 -22.44
N SER A 156 -19.01 4.37 -21.53
CA SER A 156 -19.05 3.81 -20.18
C SER A 156 -18.72 4.87 -19.13
N ALA A 157 -19.09 4.59 -17.88
CA ALA A 157 -18.77 5.41 -16.72
C ALA A 157 -17.33 5.21 -16.21
N ALA A 158 -16.52 4.36 -16.86
CA ALA A 158 -15.09 4.26 -16.58
C ALA A 158 -14.40 5.57 -16.98
N THR A 159 -13.61 6.14 -16.09
CA THR A 159 -13.10 7.51 -16.23
C THR A 159 -11.59 7.54 -16.38
N ILE A 160 -11.13 8.28 -17.40
CA ILE A 160 -9.75 8.74 -17.54
C ILE A 160 -9.70 10.19 -17.08
N VAL A 161 -8.79 10.52 -16.16
CA VAL A 161 -8.65 11.87 -15.61
C VAL A 161 -7.33 12.47 -16.09
N VAL A 162 -7.38 13.72 -16.54
CA VAL A 162 -6.22 14.59 -16.70
C VAL A 162 -6.43 15.78 -15.76
N GLY A 163 -5.49 16.04 -14.86
CA GLY A 163 -5.64 17.02 -13.79
C GLY A 163 -4.47 18.00 -13.69
N ALA A 164 -4.77 19.18 -13.18
CA ALA A 164 -3.85 20.24 -12.79
C ALA A 164 -4.49 21.00 -11.62
N HIS A 165 -3.74 21.74 -10.81
CA HIS A 165 -4.35 22.63 -9.82
C HIS A 165 -4.43 24.06 -10.34
N GLN A 166 -5.39 24.82 -9.79
CA GLN A 166 -5.70 26.17 -10.27
C GLN A 166 -5.37 27.26 -9.25
N ASP A 167 -5.07 26.88 -8.01
CA ASP A 167 -4.67 27.84 -6.99
C ASP A 167 -3.22 28.31 -7.18
N SER A 168 -2.83 29.25 -6.32
CA SER A 168 -1.46 29.71 -6.16
C SER A 168 -1.31 30.35 -4.80
N ILE A 169 -0.13 30.20 -4.21
CA ILE A 169 0.18 30.78 -2.91
C ILE A 169 1.35 31.76 -2.95
N ASN A 170 1.35 32.72 -2.04
CA ASN A 170 2.56 33.41 -1.62
C ASN A 170 2.87 32.94 -0.19
N LEU A 171 3.91 32.11 0.01
CA LEU A 171 4.19 31.52 1.32
C LEU A 171 4.44 32.56 2.43
N ARG A 172 4.87 33.78 2.09
CA ARG A 172 5.08 34.86 3.06
C ARG A 172 3.78 35.57 3.46
N SER A 173 2.76 35.53 2.60
CA SER A 173 1.43 36.10 2.87
C SER A 173 0.38 35.36 2.04
N PRO A 174 -0.08 34.18 2.48
CA PRO A 174 -0.94 33.32 1.66
C PRO A 174 -2.23 34.00 1.17
N ASP A 175 -2.91 34.75 2.04
CA ASP A 175 -4.23 35.32 1.73
C ASP A 175 -4.17 36.56 0.82
N THR A 176 -3.21 37.46 1.07
CA THR A 176 -3.18 38.79 0.41
C THR A 176 -1.94 39.04 -0.44
N GLY A 177 -0.90 38.23 -0.27
CA GLY A 177 0.34 38.32 -1.03
C GLY A 177 0.10 38.12 -2.52
N ARG A 178 0.89 38.82 -3.33
CA ARG A 178 0.88 38.62 -4.78
C ARG A 178 1.47 37.25 -5.11
N ALA A 179 0.75 36.44 -5.88
CA ALA A 179 1.20 35.14 -6.38
C ALA A 179 0.68 34.95 -7.81
N PRO A 180 1.43 35.40 -8.84
CA PRO A 180 0.99 35.23 -10.21
C PRO A 180 0.89 33.75 -10.62
N GLY A 181 1.65 32.86 -9.95
CA GLY A 181 1.54 31.40 -10.09
C GLY A 181 1.57 30.98 -11.56
N ALA A 182 2.55 31.49 -12.30
CA ALA A 182 2.56 31.36 -13.75
C ALA A 182 2.99 29.94 -14.15
N ASP A 183 4.05 29.45 -13.54
CA ASP A 183 4.49 28.08 -13.69
C ASP A 183 3.70 27.15 -12.76
N ASP A 184 3.53 27.55 -11.50
CA ASP A 184 2.90 26.79 -10.42
C ASP A 184 1.50 27.35 -10.02
N ASP A 185 0.40 26.72 -10.43
CA ASP A 185 0.31 25.77 -11.56
C ASP A 185 -0.52 26.35 -12.71
N GLY A 186 -0.24 27.62 -13.01
CA GLY A 186 -0.80 28.27 -14.19
C GLY A 186 -0.43 27.54 -15.47
N SER A 187 0.78 26.98 -15.55
CA SER A 187 1.28 26.27 -16.73
C SER A 187 0.56 24.93 -16.93
N GLY A 188 0.41 24.10 -15.91
CA GLY A 188 -0.38 22.86 -15.95
C GLY A 188 -1.84 23.15 -16.27
N THR A 189 -2.42 24.19 -15.66
CA THR A 189 -3.79 24.65 -15.95
C THR A 189 -4.01 24.93 -17.45
N VAL A 190 -3.12 25.69 -18.11
CA VAL A 190 -3.28 25.99 -19.55
C VAL A 190 -2.89 24.84 -20.45
N THR A 191 -1.96 23.98 -20.02
CA THR A 191 -1.61 22.72 -20.70
C THR A 191 -2.83 21.85 -20.89
N ILE A 192 -3.56 21.56 -19.80
CA ILE A 192 -4.71 20.66 -19.86
C ILE A 192 -5.93 21.34 -20.52
N LEU A 193 -6.05 22.66 -20.42
CA LEU A 193 -7.12 23.43 -21.08
C LEU A 193 -6.98 23.43 -22.60
N GLU A 194 -5.76 23.58 -23.12
CA GLU A 194 -5.50 23.57 -24.56
C GLU A 194 -5.64 22.15 -25.13
N ALA A 195 -5.19 21.13 -24.40
CA ALA A 195 -5.44 19.73 -24.74
C ALA A 195 -6.95 19.43 -24.80
N PHE A 196 -7.72 19.88 -23.80
CA PHE A 196 -9.19 19.76 -23.79
C PHE A 196 -9.83 20.43 -25.01
N ARG A 197 -9.46 21.68 -25.30
CA ARG A 197 -9.98 22.44 -26.46
C ARG A 197 -9.76 21.70 -27.77
N VAL A 198 -8.55 21.19 -27.99
CA VAL A 198 -8.21 20.47 -29.22
C VAL A 198 -8.88 19.11 -29.30
N LEU A 199 -8.96 18.39 -28.18
CA LEU A 199 -9.61 17.09 -28.09
C LEU A 199 -11.09 17.17 -28.53
N LEU A 200 -11.80 18.24 -28.17
CA LEU A 200 -13.19 18.47 -28.60
C LEU A 200 -13.36 18.77 -30.09
N THR A 201 -12.28 19.03 -30.83
CA THR A 201 -12.36 19.19 -32.30
C THR A 201 -12.39 17.86 -33.06
N ASP A 202 -12.17 16.74 -32.36
CA ASP A 202 -12.30 15.40 -32.93
C ASP A 202 -13.78 14.96 -32.90
N SER A 203 -14.29 14.57 -34.07
CA SER A 203 -15.70 14.20 -34.21
C SER A 203 -16.08 12.93 -33.45
N ARG A 204 -15.14 11.99 -33.22
CA ARG A 204 -15.40 10.76 -32.44
C ARG A 204 -15.53 11.10 -30.96
N VAL A 205 -14.67 11.97 -30.45
CA VAL A 205 -14.75 12.48 -29.07
C VAL A 205 -16.04 13.27 -28.85
N ALA A 206 -16.30 14.27 -29.70
CA ALA A 206 -17.44 15.18 -29.58
C ALA A 206 -18.81 14.51 -29.79
N SER A 207 -18.84 13.28 -30.32
CA SER A 207 -20.04 12.45 -30.45
C SER A 207 -20.10 11.30 -29.44
N GLY A 208 -19.20 11.26 -28.46
CA GLY A 208 -19.22 10.28 -27.36
C GLY A 208 -18.85 8.86 -27.78
N GLN A 209 -18.03 8.70 -28.83
CA GLN A 209 -17.65 7.38 -29.33
C GLN A 209 -16.57 6.68 -28.49
N ALA A 210 -15.86 7.43 -27.65
CA ALA A 210 -14.83 6.92 -26.75
C ALA A 210 -15.45 5.87 -25.80
N PRO A 211 -14.90 4.63 -25.72
CA PRO A 211 -15.24 3.63 -24.70
C PRO A 211 -15.27 4.17 -23.27
N ASN A 212 -14.29 4.98 -22.89
CA ASN A 212 -14.17 5.54 -21.54
C ASN A 212 -14.59 7.02 -21.53
N THR A 213 -15.20 7.44 -20.42
CA THR A 213 -15.44 8.85 -20.12
C THR A 213 -14.09 9.53 -19.84
N ILE A 214 -13.90 10.75 -20.36
CA ILE A 214 -12.68 11.52 -20.17
C ILE A 214 -13.05 12.75 -19.34
N GLU A 215 -12.28 13.01 -18.28
CA GLU A 215 -12.46 14.18 -17.42
C GLU A 215 -11.19 15.02 -17.35
N PHE A 216 -11.38 16.33 -17.37
CA PHE A 216 -10.33 17.33 -17.14
C PHE A 216 -10.64 18.05 -15.83
N HIS A 217 -9.70 18.02 -14.89
CA HIS A 217 -9.88 18.50 -13.53
C HIS A 217 -8.95 19.68 -13.25
N TRP A 218 -9.49 20.75 -12.67
CA TRP A 218 -8.74 21.87 -12.12
C TRP A 218 -9.00 21.93 -10.62
N TYR A 219 -8.05 21.44 -9.83
CA TYR A 219 -8.21 21.28 -8.38
C TYR A 219 -7.98 22.60 -7.65
N ALA A 220 -8.77 22.84 -6.60
CA ALA A 220 -8.58 23.96 -5.68
C ALA A 220 -7.84 23.49 -4.42
N GLY A 221 -7.02 24.35 -3.82
CA GLY A 221 -6.42 24.07 -2.51
C GLY A 221 -5.36 22.96 -2.51
N GLU A 222 -4.65 22.75 -3.62
CA GLU A 222 -3.45 21.90 -3.66
C GLU A 222 -2.43 22.43 -2.64
N GLU A 223 -2.23 23.75 -2.65
CA GLU A 223 -1.27 24.48 -1.83
C GLU A 223 -1.60 24.40 -0.33
N GLY A 224 -2.87 24.10 -0.04
CA GLY A 224 -3.39 23.81 1.28
C GLY A 224 -3.09 22.39 1.77
N GLY A 225 -2.41 21.55 0.99
CA GLY A 225 -2.22 20.12 1.28
C GLY A 225 -3.22 19.22 0.55
N LEU A 226 -3.35 19.38 -0.77
CA LEU A 226 -4.14 18.51 -1.65
C LEU A 226 -5.64 18.45 -1.30
N LEU A 227 -6.19 19.55 -0.78
CA LEU A 227 -7.55 19.58 -0.22
C LEU A 227 -8.61 19.27 -1.28
N GLY A 228 -8.52 19.90 -2.46
CA GLY A 228 -9.52 19.76 -3.50
C GLY A 228 -9.50 18.40 -4.17
N SER A 229 -8.32 17.90 -4.55
CA SER A 229 -8.19 16.55 -5.12
C SER A 229 -8.53 15.48 -4.08
N GLY A 230 -8.13 15.67 -2.82
CA GLY A 230 -8.50 14.80 -1.71
C GLY A 230 -10.00 14.61 -1.59
N ALA A 231 -10.76 15.72 -1.56
CA ALA A 231 -12.22 15.69 -1.50
C ALA A 231 -12.86 15.06 -2.75
N VAL A 232 -12.34 15.37 -3.95
CA VAL A 232 -12.86 14.81 -5.21
C VAL A 232 -12.67 13.29 -5.26
N PHE A 233 -11.46 12.80 -4.98
CA PHE A 233 -11.17 11.36 -5.06
C PHE A 233 -11.79 10.57 -3.90
N GLN A 234 -11.91 11.15 -2.70
CA GLN A 234 -12.69 10.55 -1.62
C GLN A 234 -14.16 10.39 -2.04
N LYS A 235 -14.77 11.43 -2.61
CA LYS A 235 -16.14 11.35 -3.11
C LYS A 235 -16.28 10.31 -4.22
N TYR A 236 -15.31 10.24 -5.12
CA TYR A 236 -15.31 9.23 -6.19
C TYR A 236 -15.25 7.81 -5.63
N LYS A 237 -14.42 7.56 -4.62
CA LYS A 237 -14.36 6.28 -3.92
C LYS A 237 -15.68 5.96 -3.22
N GLN A 238 -16.24 6.91 -2.48
CA GLN A 238 -17.54 6.77 -1.81
C GLN A 238 -18.68 6.46 -2.79
N ASP A 239 -18.64 7.05 -3.99
CA ASP A 239 -19.60 6.81 -5.06
C ASP A 239 -19.34 5.51 -5.84
N GLY A 240 -18.29 4.76 -5.53
CA GLY A 240 -17.89 3.56 -6.28
C GLY A 240 -17.50 3.85 -7.73
N ARG A 241 -16.99 5.05 -8.01
CA ARG A 241 -16.57 5.47 -9.35
C ARG A 241 -15.38 4.64 -9.83
N GLN A 242 -15.33 4.38 -11.13
CA GLN A 242 -14.25 3.62 -11.76
C GLN A 242 -13.24 4.56 -12.43
N VAL A 243 -12.35 5.17 -11.66
CA VAL A 243 -11.21 5.90 -12.25
C VAL A 243 -10.17 4.87 -12.70
N LYS A 244 -9.90 4.80 -14.00
CA LYS A 244 -8.97 3.83 -14.60
C LYS A 244 -7.55 4.36 -14.69
N ALA A 245 -7.41 5.68 -14.80
CA ALA A 245 -6.13 6.37 -14.88
C ALA A 245 -6.32 7.85 -14.52
N MET A 246 -5.32 8.42 -13.86
CA MET A 246 -5.20 9.85 -13.61
C MET A 246 -3.79 10.31 -14.03
N LEU A 247 -3.71 11.31 -14.90
CA LEU A 247 -2.45 12.01 -15.22
C LEU A 247 -2.48 13.38 -14.56
N ASN A 248 -1.50 13.65 -13.71
CA ASN A 248 -1.31 14.97 -13.10
C ASN A 248 -0.32 15.79 -13.92
N GLN A 249 -0.62 17.08 -14.09
CA GLN A 249 0.24 18.11 -14.66
C GLN A 249 0.37 19.19 -13.60
N ASP A 250 1.55 19.31 -13.04
CA ASP A 250 1.87 20.33 -12.04
C ASP A 250 3.28 20.81 -12.39
N MET A 251 3.34 22.08 -12.80
CA MET A 251 4.47 22.72 -13.47
C MET A 251 4.90 22.03 -14.77
N THR A 252 4.75 22.77 -15.87
CA THR A 252 5.01 22.31 -17.25
C THR A 252 5.80 23.34 -18.04
N GLY A 253 6.24 24.43 -17.40
CA GLY A 253 6.62 25.66 -18.07
C GLY A 253 8.08 26.04 -17.94
N TYR A 254 8.74 25.71 -16.84
CA TYR A 254 10.11 26.14 -16.60
C TYR A 254 11.16 25.18 -17.15
N VAL A 255 12.25 25.76 -17.66
CA VAL A 255 13.44 25.05 -18.10
C VAL A 255 14.65 25.75 -17.49
N LYS A 256 15.37 25.06 -16.61
CA LYS A 256 16.54 25.61 -15.93
C LYS A 256 17.60 26.05 -16.94
N PRO A 257 18.11 27.30 -16.85
CA PRO A 257 19.17 27.76 -17.75
C PRO A 257 20.40 26.85 -17.68
N GLY A 258 20.86 26.39 -18.85
CA GLY A 258 22.03 25.51 -18.97
C GLY A 258 21.74 24.02 -18.88
N THR A 259 20.48 23.61 -18.71
CA THR A 259 20.06 22.20 -18.79
C THR A 259 19.42 21.89 -20.14
N LYS A 260 19.08 20.61 -20.37
CA LYS A 260 18.31 20.19 -21.54
C LYS A 260 16.83 20.13 -21.18
N GLU A 261 15.96 20.45 -22.13
CA GLU A 261 14.53 20.21 -22.02
C GLU A 261 14.27 18.71 -21.92
N VAL A 262 13.50 18.29 -20.91
CA VAL A 262 13.15 16.90 -20.62
C VAL A 262 11.72 16.82 -20.11
N VAL A 263 11.15 15.62 -20.07
CA VAL A 263 9.95 15.32 -19.29
C VAL A 263 10.38 14.50 -18.08
N GLY A 264 10.26 15.07 -16.89
CA GLY A 264 10.37 14.33 -15.64
C GLY A 264 9.22 13.35 -15.49
N ILE A 265 9.55 12.08 -15.31
CA ILE A 265 8.58 11.02 -15.02
C ILE A 265 8.74 10.64 -13.57
N LEU A 266 7.73 10.96 -12.75
CA LEU A 266 7.78 10.58 -11.35
C LEU A 266 7.62 9.07 -11.17
N THR A 267 8.36 8.53 -10.22
CA THR A 267 8.48 7.07 -9.99
C THR A 267 8.11 6.65 -8.57
N ASP A 268 7.90 7.60 -7.67
CA ASP A 268 7.40 7.40 -6.31
C ASP A 268 5.92 7.82 -6.20
N ASN A 269 5.15 7.14 -5.34
CA ASN A 269 3.73 7.45 -5.07
C ASN A 269 2.78 7.41 -6.29
N VAL A 270 3.16 6.68 -7.35
CA VAL A 270 2.42 6.52 -8.62
C VAL A 270 2.23 5.04 -8.99
N ASP A 271 1.34 4.77 -9.95
CA ASP A 271 1.13 3.44 -10.51
C ASP A 271 2.20 3.09 -11.56
N THR A 272 2.94 2.00 -11.34
CA THR A 272 4.07 1.61 -12.22
C THR A 272 3.64 1.26 -13.65
N GLY A 273 2.45 0.66 -13.82
CA GLY A 273 1.91 0.29 -15.13
C GLY A 273 1.51 1.52 -15.93
N LEU A 274 0.84 2.47 -15.28
CA LEU A 274 0.41 3.74 -15.87
C LEU A 274 1.62 4.62 -16.19
N THR A 275 2.60 4.69 -15.29
CA THR A 275 3.87 5.40 -15.52
C THR A 275 4.64 4.81 -16.70
N THR A 276 4.65 3.49 -16.84
CA THR A 276 5.24 2.82 -18.01
C THR A 276 4.49 3.17 -19.29
N PHE A 277 3.16 3.24 -19.24
CA PHE A 277 2.35 3.67 -20.38
C PHE A 277 2.57 5.14 -20.72
N LEU A 278 2.67 6.03 -19.72
CA LEU A 278 2.96 7.44 -19.89
C LEU A 278 4.28 7.65 -20.64
N LYS A 279 5.36 6.91 -20.31
CA LYS A 279 6.62 6.95 -21.06
C LYS A 279 6.44 6.65 -22.55
N LYS A 280 5.51 5.74 -22.91
CA LYS A 280 5.18 5.44 -24.31
C LYS A 280 4.40 6.57 -24.98
N VAL A 281 3.49 7.21 -24.25
CA VAL A 281 2.77 8.40 -24.72
C VAL A 281 3.75 9.55 -24.99
N VAL A 282 4.70 9.80 -24.08
CA VAL A 282 5.75 10.81 -24.28
C VAL A 282 6.57 10.48 -25.51
N ALA A 283 7.09 9.26 -25.63
CA ALA A 283 7.88 8.84 -26.78
C ALA A 283 7.13 8.91 -28.13
N ALA A 284 5.80 8.81 -28.11
CA ALA A 284 4.98 8.85 -29.32
C ALA A 284 4.62 10.27 -29.77
N TYR A 285 4.44 11.21 -28.83
CA TYR A 285 3.81 12.51 -29.11
C TYR A 285 4.63 13.73 -28.72
N SER A 286 5.63 13.58 -27.86
CA SER A 286 6.55 14.65 -27.48
C SER A 286 7.87 14.51 -28.24
N THR A 287 8.53 15.64 -28.46
CA THR A 287 9.91 15.65 -28.98
C THR A 287 10.96 15.57 -27.87
N LEU A 288 10.53 15.68 -26.60
CA LEU A 288 11.40 15.71 -25.44
C LEU A 288 11.76 14.30 -24.95
N PRO A 289 13.00 14.08 -24.49
CA PRO A 289 13.37 12.85 -23.82
C PRO A 289 12.75 12.78 -22.42
N THR A 290 12.52 11.57 -21.93
CA THR A 290 12.09 11.34 -20.54
C THR A 290 13.28 11.15 -19.60
N VAL A 291 13.14 11.61 -18.36
CA VAL A 291 14.06 11.32 -17.26
C VAL A 291 13.26 10.90 -16.02
N ASP A 292 13.71 9.86 -15.32
CA ASP A 292 13.03 9.43 -14.10
C ASP A 292 13.38 10.38 -12.95
N SER A 293 12.39 10.71 -12.14
CA SER A 293 12.55 11.60 -10.98
C SER A 293 11.66 11.17 -9.81
N LYS A 294 11.83 11.85 -8.69
CA LYS A 294 11.07 11.64 -7.45
C LYS A 294 10.79 12.98 -6.80
N CYS A 295 9.64 13.13 -6.15
CA CYS A 295 9.28 14.37 -5.45
C CYS A 295 8.79 14.17 -4.02
N GLY A 296 8.74 12.93 -3.52
CA GLY A 296 8.33 12.63 -2.16
C GLY A 296 6.81 12.48 -1.99
N TYR A 297 6.40 12.26 -0.73
CA TYR A 297 5.01 11.98 -0.36
C TYR A 297 4.17 13.26 -0.32
N GLY A 298 2.89 13.17 -0.74
CA GLY A 298 1.99 14.32 -0.76
C GLY A 298 2.46 15.46 -1.66
N CYS A 299 3.17 15.10 -2.74
CA CYS A 299 3.85 16.04 -3.62
C CYS A 299 2.91 16.88 -4.48
N SER A 300 1.84 16.29 -5.03
CA SER A 300 0.81 16.98 -5.81
C SER A 300 -0.45 16.10 -5.91
N ASP A 301 -1.48 16.52 -6.64
CA ASP A 301 -2.82 15.92 -6.64
C ASP A 301 -2.89 14.45 -7.09
N HIS A 302 -1.88 13.94 -7.81
CA HIS A 302 -1.76 12.50 -8.09
C HIS A 302 -1.77 11.65 -6.81
N ALA A 303 -1.19 12.17 -5.72
CA ALA A 303 -1.14 11.48 -4.44
C ALA A 303 -2.54 11.27 -3.84
N SER A 304 -3.49 12.19 -4.07
CA SER A 304 -4.89 12.03 -3.64
C SER A 304 -5.59 10.88 -4.38
N ALA A 305 -5.33 10.72 -5.68
CA ALA A 305 -5.84 9.59 -6.45
C ALA A 305 -5.23 8.26 -5.96
N THR A 306 -3.91 8.21 -5.77
CA THR A 306 -3.19 7.04 -5.24
C THR A 306 -3.74 6.65 -3.86
N ARG A 307 -3.87 7.62 -2.95
CA ARG A 307 -4.40 7.41 -1.59
C ARG A 307 -5.80 6.78 -1.58
N GLN A 308 -6.62 7.08 -2.58
CA GLN A 308 -8.00 6.60 -2.65
C GLN A 308 -8.18 5.30 -3.43
N GLY A 309 -7.11 4.67 -3.92
CA GLY A 309 -7.26 3.42 -4.64
C GLY A 309 -7.39 3.60 -6.17
N PHE A 310 -6.93 4.71 -6.75
CA PHE A 310 -6.96 4.95 -8.19
C PHE A 310 -5.56 5.04 -8.81
N PRO A 311 -5.29 4.38 -9.97
CA PRO A 311 -4.02 4.50 -10.66
C PRO A 311 -3.74 5.93 -11.09
N SER A 312 -2.60 6.48 -10.67
CA SER A 312 -2.16 7.83 -11.02
C SER A 312 -0.72 7.82 -11.57
N ALA A 313 -0.40 8.80 -12.41
CA ALA A 313 0.94 9.09 -12.89
C ALA A 313 1.13 10.60 -13.00
N MET A 314 2.38 11.06 -12.99
CA MET A 314 2.70 12.47 -13.08
C MET A 314 3.85 12.70 -14.04
N ALA A 315 3.67 13.67 -14.94
CA ALA A 315 4.73 14.24 -15.74
C ALA A 315 5.07 15.63 -15.18
N PHE A 316 6.36 15.92 -15.09
CA PHE A 316 6.90 17.13 -14.49
C PHE A 316 7.86 17.81 -15.46
N GLU A 317 7.96 19.13 -15.43
CA GLU A 317 8.77 19.94 -16.35
C GLU A 317 10.27 19.59 -16.43
N SER A 318 10.83 18.96 -15.39
CA SER A 318 12.25 18.66 -15.25
C SER A 318 12.49 17.46 -14.30
N THR A 319 13.73 17.18 -13.90
CA THR A 319 13.92 16.45 -12.63
C THR A 319 13.60 17.36 -11.46
N PHE A 320 13.12 16.84 -10.34
CA PHE A 320 12.76 17.65 -9.18
C PHE A 320 13.90 18.56 -8.66
N ASP A 321 15.17 18.13 -8.76
CA ASP A 321 16.36 18.95 -8.42
C ASP A 321 16.55 20.20 -9.30
N ASP A 322 15.92 20.21 -10.48
CA ASP A 322 15.98 21.28 -11.48
C ASP A 322 14.65 22.02 -11.61
N SER A 323 13.74 21.88 -10.63
CA SER A 323 12.46 22.58 -10.60
C SER A 323 12.61 24.10 -10.54
N SER A 324 11.57 24.82 -10.94
CA SER A 324 11.51 26.27 -10.87
C SER A 324 11.84 26.81 -9.45
N PRO A 325 12.85 27.69 -9.30
CA PRO A 325 13.18 28.30 -8.02
C PRO A 325 12.29 29.52 -7.69
N TYR A 326 11.31 29.84 -8.55
CA TYR A 326 10.53 31.07 -8.47
C TYR A 326 9.14 30.91 -7.82
N ILE A 327 8.72 29.66 -7.61
CA ILE A 327 7.39 29.23 -7.16
C ILE A 327 6.98 29.82 -5.80
N HIS A 328 5.69 29.73 -5.50
CA HIS A 328 5.10 30.15 -4.22
C HIS A 328 5.38 31.62 -3.80
N GLY A 329 5.53 32.51 -4.79
CA GLY A 329 5.96 33.88 -4.56
C GLY A 329 5.60 34.86 -5.67
N THR A 330 6.12 36.08 -5.59
CA THR A 330 5.84 37.15 -6.57
C THR A 330 6.60 36.99 -7.88
N THR A 331 7.63 36.15 -7.89
CA THR A 331 8.59 35.98 -8.99
C THR A 331 8.24 34.86 -9.95
N ASP A 332 7.28 34.01 -9.61
CA ASP A 332 6.70 33.06 -10.55
C ASP A 332 5.78 33.82 -11.52
N THR A 333 6.35 34.29 -12.62
CA THR A 333 5.71 35.17 -13.61
C THR A 333 5.72 34.55 -15.00
N ILE A 334 4.95 35.13 -15.93
CA ILE A 334 4.91 34.68 -17.33
C ILE A 334 6.31 34.61 -17.98
N ASP A 335 7.25 35.43 -17.51
CA ASP A 335 8.60 35.51 -18.06
C ASP A 335 9.45 34.28 -17.74
N THR A 336 9.07 33.48 -16.74
CA THR A 336 9.75 32.22 -16.38
C THR A 336 9.22 31.02 -17.18
N VAL A 337 8.14 31.20 -17.96
CA VAL A 337 7.45 30.11 -18.68
C VAL A 337 7.92 30.00 -20.14
N ASN A 338 8.46 28.84 -20.50
CA ASN A 338 8.75 28.42 -21.86
C ASN A 338 7.53 27.74 -22.50
N PHE A 339 6.79 28.49 -23.31
CA PHE A 339 5.57 27.98 -23.95
C PHE A 339 5.79 26.88 -25.01
N ASN A 340 7.02 26.69 -25.50
CA ASN A 340 7.31 25.53 -26.34
C ASN A 340 7.37 24.27 -25.48
N HIS A 341 7.87 24.37 -24.23
CA HIS A 341 7.83 23.28 -23.26
C HIS A 341 6.39 22.91 -22.89
N VAL A 342 5.58 23.91 -22.52
CA VAL A 342 4.13 23.76 -22.24
C VAL A 342 3.38 23.10 -23.41
N LEU A 343 3.77 23.41 -24.66
CA LEU A 343 3.20 22.76 -25.84
C LEU A 343 3.49 21.26 -25.88
N GLU A 344 4.69 20.82 -25.52
CA GLU A 344 5.04 19.39 -25.47
C GLU A 344 4.21 18.64 -24.41
N PHE A 345 3.99 19.24 -23.24
CA PHE A 345 3.09 18.69 -22.21
C PHE A 345 1.62 18.64 -22.67
N SER A 346 1.19 19.63 -23.46
CA SER A 346 -0.16 19.61 -24.06
C SER A 346 -0.33 18.46 -25.07
N LYS A 347 0.73 18.11 -25.83
CA LYS A 347 0.72 16.92 -26.70
C LYS A 347 0.61 15.64 -25.88
N ILE A 348 1.32 15.56 -24.76
CA ILE A 348 1.28 14.41 -23.84
C ILE A 348 -0.13 14.24 -23.26
N CYS A 349 -0.74 15.31 -22.75
CA CYS A 349 -2.11 15.30 -22.23
C CYS A 349 -3.14 14.88 -23.29
N LEU A 350 -3.03 15.44 -24.49
CA LEU A 350 -3.88 15.09 -25.63
C LEU A 350 -3.74 13.61 -26.00
N GLY A 351 -2.51 13.12 -26.12
CA GLY A 351 -2.21 11.72 -26.41
C GLY A 351 -2.72 10.77 -25.33
N PHE A 352 -2.44 11.06 -24.06
CA PHE A 352 -2.88 10.26 -22.91
C PHE A 352 -4.40 10.13 -22.85
N ALA A 353 -5.11 11.27 -22.94
CA ALA A 353 -6.57 11.31 -22.91
C ALA A 353 -7.18 10.54 -24.09
N TYR A 354 -6.62 10.68 -25.30
CA TYR A 354 -7.14 10.00 -26.49
C TYR A 354 -6.88 8.49 -26.43
N GLU A 355 -5.64 8.08 -26.14
CA GLU A 355 -5.24 6.68 -26.09
C GLU A 355 -6.06 5.89 -25.08
N LEU A 356 -6.13 6.38 -23.84
CA LEU A 356 -6.88 5.69 -22.79
C LEU A 356 -8.39 5.90 -22.92
N GLY A 357 -8.83 7.03 -23.48
CA GLY A 357 -10.23 7.24 -23.85
C GLY A 357 -10.74 6.17 -24.84
N PHE A 358 -9.89 5.77 -25.78
CA PHE A 358 -10.17 4.76 -26.82
C PHE A 358 -9.71 3.33 -26.51
N ALA A 359 -9.03 3.11 -25.38
CA ALA A 359 -8.61 1.78 -24.97
C ALA A 359 -9.79 0.95 -24.43
N THR A 360 -9.92 -0.28 -24.92
CA THR A 360 -10.97 -1.23 -24.48
C THR A 360 -10.49 -2.19 -23.39
N ASN A 361 -9.17 -2.28 -23.17
CA ASN A 361 -8.54 -3.28 -22.31
C ASN A 361 -8.00 -2.68 -21.00
N LEU A 362 -8.63 -1.60 -20.52
CA LEU A 362 -8.30 -0.99 -19.23
C LEU A 362 -9.02 -1.75 -18.13
N ASN A 363 -8.39 -2.82 -17.65
CA ASN A 363 -8.84 -3.49 -16.44
C ASN A 363 -8.17 -2.80 -15.25
N PRO A 364 -8.91 -2.01 -14.45
CA PRO A 364 -8.45 -1.78 -13.11
C PRO A 364 -8.51 -3.14 -12.41
N ALA A 365 -7.55 -3.44 -11.54
CA ALA A 365 -7.67 -4.58 -10.64
C ALA A 365 -8.95 -4.51 -9.75
N PHE A 366 -9.69 -3.40 -9.80
CA PHE A 366 -10.99 -3.22 -9.17
C PHE A 366 -12.15 -3.39 -10.15
N LEU A 367 -12.58 -4.64 -10.36
CA LEU A 367 -14.00 -5.02 -10.47
C LEU A 367 -14.19 -6.54 -10.58
N LYS A 368 -14.22 -7.18 -9.40
CA LYS A 368 -15.13 -8.31 -9.15
C LYS A 368 -15.58 -8.44 -7.69
N ALA A 369 -15.39 -7.42 -6.84
CA ALA A 369 -15.63 -7.54 -5.39
C ALA A 369 -16.82 -6.74 -4.83
N THR A 370 -17.41 -5.77 -5.56
CA THR A 370 -18.30 -4.77 -4.92
C THR A 370 -19.78 -4.86 -5.28
N LYS A 371 -20.26 -5.92 -5.93
CA LYS A 371 -21.70 -6.08 -6.25
C LYS A 371 -22.38 -7.35 -5.73
N LEU A 372 -21.77 -8.02 -4.73
CA LEU A 372 -22.30 -9.22 -4.07
C LEU A 372 -22.34 -9.06 -2.53
N ILE A 373 -22.58 -7.85 -2.04
CA ILE A 373 -22.89 -7.61 -0.63
C ILE A 373 -24.33 -7.12 -0.57
N THR A 374 -25.27 -8.03 -0.79
CA THR A 374 -26.60 -8.08 -0.16
C THR A 374 -27.37 -9.26 -0.76
N SER A 375 -27.76 -10.16 0.15
CA SER A 375 -28.64 -11.32 0.00
C SER A 375 -28.22 -12.44 -0.96
N GLU A 376 -28.12 -13.62 -0.35
CA GLU A 376 -28.09 -14.99 -0.93
C GLU A 376 -26.70 -15.60 -1.19
N MET A 377 -26.35 -16.50 -0.26
CA MET A 377 -25.26 -17.47 -0.37
C MET A 377 -25.42 -18.35 -1.61
N SER A 378 -24.44 -18.30 -2.53
CA SER A 378 -23.85 -19.47 -3.25
C SER A 378 -22.74 -19.00 -4.22
N PRO A 379 -21.75 -19.86 -4.53
CA PRO A 379 -20.37 -19.46 -4.79
C PRO A 379 -20.12 -19.04 -6.26
N ILE A 380 -19.02 -18.30 -6.50
CA ILE A 380 -18.06 -18.44 -7.62
C ILE A 380 -17.29 -17.10 -7.80
N VAL A 381 -16.09 -17.02 -7.23
CA VAL A 381 -14.92 -16.69 -8.05
C VAL A 381 -14.21 -18.02 -8.22
N ASN A 382 -14.26 -18.60 -9.43
CA ASN A 382 -13.50 -19.81 -9.74
C ASN A 382 -12.03 -19.43 -9.85
N VAL A 383 -11.37 -19.20 -8.71
CA VAL A 383 -9.93 -19.44 -8.64
C VAL A 383 -9.79 -20.94 -8.76
N SER A 384 -9.27 -21.41 -9.89
CA SER A 384 -8.93 -22.82 -10.04
C SER A 384 -7.72 -23.08 -9.14
N TYR A 385 -7.97 -23.59 -7.93
CA TYR A 385 -6.89 -24.04 -7.05
C TYR A 385 -6.17 -25.24 -7.65
N THR A 386 -4.87 -25.34 -7.39
CA THR A 386 -4.04 -26.46 -7.85
C THR A 386 -4.39 -27.76 -7.17
N ILE A 387 -4.88 -27.68 -5.93
CA ILE A 387 -5.37 -28.82 -5.17
C ILE A 387 -6.90 -28.80 -5.17
N PRO A 388 -7.56 -29.86 -5.69
CA PRO A 388 -9.01 -29.98 -5.67
C PRO A 388 -9.59 -29.86 -4.27
N LYS A 389 -10.76 -29.23 -4.14
CA LYS A 389 -11.51 -29.23 -2.87
C LYS A 389 -11.85 -30.66 -2.44
N GLY A 390 -11.91 -30.89 -1.13
CA GLY A 390 -12.08 -32.23 -0.56
C GLY A 390 -10.80 -33.07 -0.52
N SER A 391 -9.71 -32.63 -1.14
CA SER A 391 -8.41 -33.29 -0.96
C SER A 391 -7.89 -33.12 0.48
N THR A 392 -7.08 -34.08 0.92
CA THR A 392 -6.45 -34.08 2.24
C THR A 392 -5.12 -33.34 2.24
N ILE A 393 -4.94 -32.43 3.21
CA ILE A 393 -3.71 -31.67 3.43
C ILE A 393 -3.06 -32.14 4.72
N LEU A 394 -1.78 -32.52 4.66
CA LEU A 394 -1.00 -32.85 5.86
C LEU A 394 -0.45 -31.55 6.48
N VAL A 395 -0.80 -31.26 7.72
CA VAL A 395 -0.30 -30.10 8.48
C VAL A 395 0.46 -30.59 9.70
N THR A 396 1.78 -30.36 9.75
CA THR A 396 2.60 -30.83 10.87
C THR A 396 2.57 -29.83 12.04
N GLY A 397 2.67 -30.32 13.28
CA GLY A 397 2.68 -29.45 14.46
C GLY A 397 1.35 -28.73 14.68
N VAL A 398 0.25 -29.43 14.38
CA VAL A 398 -1.10 -28.86 14.28
C VAL A 398 -1.60 -28.24 15.59
N ASN A 399 -1.09 -28.71 16.73
CA ASN A 399 -1.44 -28.18 18.05
C ASN A 399 -0.68 -26.90 18.44
N GLY A 400 0.28 -26.46 17.62
CA GLY A 400 1.01 -25.20 17.81
C GLY A 400 0.19 -23.98 17.39
N PHE A 401 0.71 -22.78 17.67
CA PHE A 401 0.01 -21.52 17.37
C PHE A 401 -0.32 -21.42 15.87
N ILE A 402 0.69 -21.28 15.01
CA ILE A 402 0.52 -21.19 13.55
C ILE A 402 -0.17 -22.45 12.98
N GLY A 403 0.30 -23.65 13.37
CA GLY A 403 -0.20 -24.92 12.83
C GLY A 403 -1.71 -25.12 13.04
N SER A 404 -2.25 -24.66 14.17
CA SER A 404 -3.68 -24.75 14.46
C SER A 404 -4.51 -23.85 13.55
N HIS A 405 -4.06 -22.62 13.30
CA HIS A 405 -4.73 -21.69 12.39
C HIS A 405 -4.63 -22.15 10.94
N VAL A 406 -3.49 -22.70 10.51
CA VAL A 406 -3.32 -23.28 9.16
C VAL A 406 -4.31 -24.42 8.94
N ALA A 407 -4.42 -25.37 9.89
CA ALA A 407 -5.40 -26.45 9.80
C ALA A 407 -6.83 -25.94 9.75
N ASN A 408 -7.17 -25.00 10.63
CA ASN A 408 -8.49 -24.37 10.65
C ASN A 408 -8.82 -23.69 9.30
N GLU A 409 -7.87 -22.96 8.71
CA GLU A 409 -8.08 -22.25 7.43
C GLU A 409 -8.35 -23.21 6.26
N PHE A 410 -7.64 -24.34 6.18
CA PHE A 410 -7.92 -25.38 5.17
C PHE A 410 -9.31 -25.99 5.34
N LEU A 411 -9.70 -26.31 6.59
CA LEU A 411 -11.03 -26.87 6.89
C LEU A 411 -12.15 -25.89 6.50
N GLN A 412 -11.99 -24.59 6.80
CA GLN A 412 -12.93 -23.54 6.39
C GLN A 412 -13.12 -23.48 4.86
N ARG A 413 -12.09 -23.82 4.10
CA ARG A 413 -12.11 -23.79 2.63
C ARG A 413 -12.59 -25.11 2.00
N GLY A 414 -12.97 -26.09 2.81
CA GLY A 414 -13.53 -27.38 2.38
C GLY A 414 -12.47 -28.40 1.99
N TYR A 415 -11.29 -28.36 2.62
CA TYR A 415 -10.28 -29.40 2.52
C TYR A 415 -10.30 -30.28 3.77
N ASN A 416 -9.93 -31.54 3.64
CA ASN A 416 -9.68 -32.40 4.80
C ASN A 416 -8.28 -32.07 5.34
N VAL A 417 -8.10 -32.17 6.66
CA VAL A 417 -6.80 -31.96 7.29
C VAL A 417 -6.37 -33.20 8.04
N ARG A 418 -5.14 -33.64 7.75
CA ARG A 418 -4.40 -34.59 8.56
C ARG A 418 -3.39 -33.80 9.38
N GLY A 419 -3.65 -33.65 10.67
CA GLY A 419 -2.76 -32.95 11.58
C GLY A 419 -1.76 -33.91 12.22
N THR A 420 -0.50 -33.50 12.41
CA THR A 420 0.45 -34.26 13.24
C THR A 420 0.79 -33.55 14.53
N ALA A 421 1.00 -34.32 15.60
CA ALA A 421 1.49 -33.82 16.87
C ALA A 421 2.42 -34.86 17.52
N ARG A 422 3.37 -34.38 18.34
CA ARG A 422 4.27 -35.27 19.09
C ARG A 422 3.53 -36.22 20.02
N ASN A 423 2.52 -35.70 20.72
CA ASN A 423 1.73 -36.47 21.66
C ASN A 423 0.26 -36.23 21.37
N VAL A 424 -0.38 -37.20 20.71
CA VAL A 424 -1.77 -37.12 20.28
C VAL A 424 -2.76 -37.06 21.44
N VAL A 425 -2.40 -37.60 22.61
CA VAL A 425 -3.23 -37.52 23.83
C VAL A 425 -3.26 -36.08 24.33
N LYS A 426 -2.11 -35.40 24.41
CA LYS A 426 -2.03 -33.98 24.79
C LYS A 426 -2.66 -33.07 23.73
N ALA A 427 -2.62 -33.46 22.47
CA ALA A 427 -3.21 -32.72 21.36
C ALA A 427 -4.69 -33.07 21.09
N ALA A 428 -5.32 -33.94 21.89
CA ALA A 428 -6.70 -34.40 21.64
C ALA A 428 -7.71 -33.24 21.54
N TRP A 429 -7.48 -32.15 22.29
CA TRP A 429 -8.34 -30.96 22.28
C TRP A 429 -8.54 -30.37 20.87
N ILE A 430 -7.53 -30.40 20.00
CA ILE A 430 -7.65 -29.80 18.66
C ILE A 430 -8.48 -30.70 17.74
N LYS A 431 -8.40 -32.01 17.93
CA LYS A 431 -9.25 -32.96 17.24
C LYS A 431 -10.70 -32.74 17.63
N ASP A 432 -10.97 -32.61 18.93
CA ASP A 432 -12.32 -32.38 19.43
C ASP A 432 -12.89 -31.05 18.91
N LEU A 433 -12.10 -29.97 18.97
CA LEU A 433 -12.47 -28.64 18.48
C LEU A 433 -12.81 -28.66 16.97
N LEU A 434 -11.90 -29.18 16.14
CA LEU A 434 -12.05 -29.13 14.69
C LEU A 434 -13.12 -30.12 14.20
N THR A 435 -13.26 -31.29 14.81
CA THR A 435 -14.33 -32.24 14.45
C THR A 435 -15.71 -31.74 14.90
N GLN A 436 -15.79 -31.01 16.02
CA GLN A 436 -17.03 -30.34 16.42
C GLN A 436 -17.44 -29.25 15.43
N GLN A 437 -16.47 -28.49 14.91
CA GLN A 437 -16.73 -27.35 14.03
C GLN A 437 -17.00 -27.76 12.57
N TYR A 438 -16.29 -28.78 12.05
CA TYR A 438 -16.29 -29.12 10.62
C TYR A 438 -16.78 -30.55 10.31
N GLY A 439 -16.92 -31.41 11.31
CA GLY A 439 -17.37 -32.80 11.16
C GLY A 439 -16.27 -33.84 11.42
N GLN A 440 -16.68 -35.06 11.81
CA GLN A 440 -15.79 -36.13 12.25
C GLN A 440 -14.81 -36.60 11.15
N ASP A 441 -15.24 -36.57 9.88
CA ASP A 441 -14.44 -37.10 8.76
C ASP A 441 -13.49 -36.06 8.14
N GLN A 442 -13.58 -34.79 8.56
CA GLN A 442 -12.78 -33.71 7.97
C GLN A 442 -11.40 -33.56 8.61
N PHE A 443 -11.20 -34.06 9.83
CA PHE A 443 -9.94 -33.93 10.57
C PHE A 443 -9.47 -35.24 11.19
N SER A 444 -8.19 -35.57 11.01
CA SER A 444 -7.52 -36.69 11.68
C SER A 444 -6.22 -36.24 12.34
N LEU A 445 -5.86 -36.90 13.44
CA LEU A 445 -4.67 -36.57 14.24
C LEU A 445 -3.71 -37.76 14.29
N TRP A 446 -2.46 -37.51 13.92
CA TRP A 446 -1.41 -38.52 13.74
C TRP A 446 -0.21 -38.29 14.67
N PRO A 447 0.36 -39.35 15.27
CA PRO A 447 1.57 -39.24 16.07
C PRO A 447 2.81 -39.07 15.19
N VAL A 448 3.62 -38.06 15.48
CA VAL A 448 5.00 -37.96 14.97
C VAL A 448 5.89 -37.58 16.15
N GLU A 449 6.44 -38.58 16.84
CA GLU A 449 7.12 -38.40 18.11
C GLU A 449 8.44 -37.64 17.97
N ASP A 450 9.23 -38.02 16.97
CA ASP A 450 10.53 -37.43 16.65
C ASP A 450 10.55 -36.99 15.19
N LEU A 451 10.71 -35.68 14.98
CA LEU A 451 10.74 -35.07 13.64
C LEU A 451 12.05 -35.38 12.89
N THR A 452 13.11 -35.75 13.61
CA THR A 452 14.46 -35.99 13.06
C THR A 452 14.66 -37.43 12.61
N SER A 453 13.81 -38.34 13.06
CA SER A 453 13.84 -39.74 12.68
C SER A 453 13.60 -39.92 11.17
N PRO A 454 14.40 -40.77 10.49
CA PRO A 454 14.14 -41.12 9.10
C PRO A 454 12.71 -41.62 8.92
N ASN A 455 12.04 -41.21 7.85
CA ASN A 455 10.67 -41.62 7.51
C ASN A 455 9.61 -41.22 8.56
N ALA A 456 9.89 -40.26 9.44
CA ALA A 456 8.99 -39.82 10.52
C ALA A 456 7.59 -39.39 10.04
N PHE A 457 7.46 -39.01 8.78
CA PHE A 457 6.21 -38.52 8.20
C PHE A 457 5.57 -39.48 7.20
N ASP A 458 6.18 -40.63 6.92
CA ASP A 458 5.72 -41.55 5.86
C ASP A 458 4.34 -42.13 6.16
N GLU A 459 4.11 -42.59 7.39
CA GLU A 459 2.79 -43.08 7.81
C GLU A 459 1.74 -41.96 7.71
N ALA A 460 2.07 -40.77 8.24
CA ALA A 460 1.19 -39.62 8.17
C ALA A 460 0.94 -39.12 6.73
N SER A 461 1.84 -39.32 5.76
CA SER A 461 1.60 -38.95 4.37
C SER A 461 0.84 -40.02 3.57
N THR A 462 0.94 -41.30 3.94
CA THR A 462 0.49 -42.43 3.11
C THR A 462 -0.69 -43.25 3.65
N ASP A 463 -1.07 -43.13 4.93
CA ASP A 463 -1.97 -44.10 5.59
C ASP A 463 -3.43 -44.20 5.06
N SER A 464 -3.88 -43.30 4.18
CA SER A 464 -5.21 -43.42 3.53
C SER A 464 -5.13 -44.04 2.14
N SER A 465 -6.21 -44.72 1.72
CA SER A 465 -6.38 -45.21 0.34
C SER A 465 -6.23 -44.13 -0.75
N GLU A 466 -6.25 -42.84 -0.39
CA GLU A 466 -6.15 -41.68 -1.29
C GLU A 466 -4.89 -40.81 -1.08
N GLY A 467 -4.01 -41.13 -0.11
CA GLY A 467 -2.83 -40.30 0.21
C GLY A 467 -3.15 -38.86 0.68
N VAL A 468 -2.18 -37.94 0.56
CA VAL A 468 -2.36 -36.49 0.84
C VAL A 468 -1.93 -35.67 -0.38
N ALA A 469 -2.69 -34.62 -0.71
CA ALA A 469 -2.44 -33.82 -1.91
C ALA A 469 -1.42 -32.69 -1.70
N ALA A 470 -1.19 -32.30 -0.45
CA ALA A 470 -0.17 -31.33 -0.08
C ALA A 470 0.36 -31.58 1.33
N VAL A 471 1.58 -31.12 1.59
CA VAL A 471 2.22 -31.13 2.91
C VAL A 471 2.60 -29.71 3.30
N VAL A 472 2.12 -29.24 4.44
CA VAL A 472 2.47 -27.95 5.04
C VAL A 472 3.22 -28.23 6.34
N HIS A 473 4.55 -28.11 6.28
CA HIS A 473 5.45 -28.44 7.37
C HIS A 473 5.69 -27.22 8.26
N VAL A 474 4.94 -27.15 9.37
CA VAL A 474 5.01 -26.07 10.37
C VAL A 474 5.82 -26.50 11.61
N ALA A 475 5.88 -27.81 11.89
CA ALA A 475 6.62 -28.34 13.02
C ALA A 475 8.13 -28.09 12.87
N SER A 476 8.77 -27.56 13.92
CA SER A 476 10.21 -27.32 13.93
C SER A 476 10.79 -27.68 15.31
N PRO A 477 11.89 -28.42 15.38
CA PRO A 477 12.58 -28.68 16.63
C PRO A 477 13.31 -27.42 17.09
N LEU A 478 12.86 -26.82 18.19
CA LEU A 478 13.40 -25.56 18.73
C LEU A 478 14.45 -25.75 19.84
N GLY A 479 15.05 -26.93 19.96
CA GLY A 479 15.99 -27.25 21.05
C GLY A 479 15.32 -27.15 22.44
N LEU A 480 14.27 -27.93 22.66
CA LEU A 480 13.42 -27.85 23.87
C LEU A 480 14.12 -28.24 25.17
N ASP A 481 15.33 -28.79 25.09
CA ASP A 481 16.24 -29.08 26.19
C ASP A 481 17.20 -27.92 26.51
N GLY A 482 17.14 -26.83 25.73
CA GLY A 482 18.03 -25.67 25.84
C GLY A 482 19.38 -25.83 25.13
N SER A 483 19.61 -26.96 24.44
CA SER A 483 20.86 -27.19 23.71
C SER A 483 20.87 -26.46 22.37
N THR A 484 21.92 -25.69 22.12
CA THR A 484 22.17 -25.06 20.81
C THR A 484 22.95 -25.97 19.87
N GLU A 485 23.54 -27.05 20.37
CA GLU A 485 24.45 -27.92 19.59
C GLU A 485 23.71 -28.73 18.52
N THR A 486 22.51 -29.24 18.84
CA THR A 486 21.73 -30.06 17.90
C THR A 486 20.71 -29.24 17.10
N MET A 487 20.51 -27.95 17.42
CA MET A 487 19.42 -27.16 16.85
C MET A 487 19.47 -27.06 15.32
N ILE A 488 20.65 -26.83 14.74
CA ILE A 488 20.85 -26.79 13.29
C ILE A 488 20.62 -28.16 12.64
N PRO A 489 21.33 -29.25 13.04
CA PRO A 489 21.13 -30.55 12.41
C PRO A 489 19.70 -31.08 12.59
N ASP A 490 19.06 -30.85 13.74
CA ASP A 490 17.68 -31.27 13.98
C ASP A 490 16.69 -30.52 13.09
N ALA A 491 16.85 -29.20 12.91
CA ALA A 491 16.00 -28.40 12.04
C ALA A 491 16.14 -28.82 10.57
N VAL A 492 17.38 -29.06 10.10
CA VAL A 492 17.66 -29.55 8.76
C VAL A 492 17.07 -30.95 8.56
N ALA A 493 17.29 -31.87 9.51
CA ALA A 493 16.76 -33.22 9.44
C ALA A 493 15.22 -33.22 9.39
N SER A 494 14.58 -32.43 10.25
CA SER A 494 13.12 -32.29 10.28
C SER A 494 12.56 -31.78 8.95
N ALA A 495 13.15 -30.72 8.39
CA ALA A 495 12.70 -30.15 7.13
C ALA A 495 12.87 -31.13 5.96
N LEU A 496 14.03 -31.80 5.88
CA LEU A 496 14.31 -32.78 4.83
C LEU A 496 13.46 -34.04 4.97
N ASN A 497 13.19 -34.54 6.17
CA ASN A 497 12.34 -35.71 6.36
C ASN A 497 10.90 -35.44 5.90
N ALA A 498 10.35 -34.26 6.20
CA ALA A 498 9.04 -33.87 5.73
C ALA A 498 8.99 -33.72 4.19
N LEU A 499 10.01 -33.09 3.60
CA LEU A 499 10.09 -32.93 2.15
C LEU A 499 10.30 -34.27 1.42
N LYS A 500 11.09 -35.19 1.99
CA LYS A 500 11.28 -36.54 1.45
C LYS A 500 9.98 -37.35 1.50
N ALA A 501 9.23 -37.29 2.60
CA ALA A 501 7.92 -37.93 2.68
C ALA A 501 6.95 -37.37 1.61
N ALA A 502 6.94 -36.05 1.41
CA ALA A 502 6.18 -35.39 0.34
C ALA A 502 6.65 -35.79 -1.07
N ASN A 503 7.96 -35.97 -1.26
CA ASN A 503 8.53 -36.42 -2.52
C ASN A 503 8.18 -37.89 -2.82
N ASN A 504 8.14 -38.74 -1.79
CA ASN A 504 7.85 -40.16 -1.88
C ASN A 504 6.35 -40.47 -2.05
N GLU A 505 5.45 -39.56 -1.65
CA GLU A 505 3.99 -39.69 -1.85
C GLU A 505 3.56 -39.06 -3.19
N PRO A 506 3.24 -39.85 -4.23
CA PRO A 506 2.98 -39.33 -5.58
C PRO A 506 1.77 -38.40 -5.70
N THR A 507 0.80 -38.53 -4.78
CA THR A 507 -0.40 -37.68 -4.74
C THR A 507 -0.10 -36.24 -4.31
N VAL A 508 1.00 -36.01 -3.59
CA VAL A 508 1.42 -34.66 -3.19
C VAL A 508 1.82 -33.84 -4.41
N LYS A 509 1.24 -32.65 -4.58
CA LYS A 509 1.61 -31.67 -5.62
C LYS A 509 2.24 -30.39 -5.04
N ARG A 510 2.07 -30.16 -3.74
CA ARG A 510 2.48 -28.92 -3.07
C ARG A 510 3.15 -29.23 -1.74
N PHE A 511 4.31 -28.64 -1.52
CA PHE A 511 5.01 -28.65 -0.26
C PHE A 511 5.27 -27.22 0.19
N VAL A 512 4.88 -26.89 1.42
CA VAL A 512 5.11 -25.57 2.02
C VAL A 512 5.90 -25.75 3.31
N TYR A 513 7.03 -25.07 3.42
CA TYR A 513 7.85 -25.07 4.64
C TYR A 513 7.71 -23.75 5.40
N THR A 514 7.37 -23.83 6.69
CA THR A 514 7.37 -22.66 7.58
C THR A 514 8.79 -22.40 8.09
N SER A 515 9.45 -21.44 7.45
CA SER A 515 10.74 -20.87 7.86
C SER A 515 10.50 -19.74 8.91
N SER A 516 11.29 -18.67 8.89
CA SER A 516 11.16 -17.54 9.81
C SER A 516 11.78 -16.28 9.20
N SER A 517 11.33 -15.10 9.63
CA SER A 517 12.00 -13.83 9.31
C SER A 517 13.51 -13.85 9.62
N THR A 518 13.93 -14.61 10.64
CA THR A 518 15.34 -14.74 11.03
C THR A 518 16.19 -15.51 10.03
N ALA A 519 15.58 -16.25 9.08
CA ALA A 519 16.30 -16.81 7.93
C ALA A 519 16.75 -15.73 6.93
N ALA A 520 16.11 -14.55 6.96
CA ALA A 520 16.46 -13.41 6.12
C ALA A 520 17.36 -12.41 6.85
N VAL A 521 16.96 -11.93 8.05
CA VAL A 521 17.69 -10.89 8.79
C VAL A 521 17.50 -11.00 10.30
N PHE A 522 18.40 -10.42 11.08
CA PHE A 522 18.14 -10.15 12.51
C PHE A 522 17.26 -8.90 12.69
N PRO A 523 16.44 -8.85 13.74
CA PRO A 523 15.71 -7.65 14.13
C PRO A 523 16.67 -6.67 14.85
N GLU A 524 17.38 -5.86 14.08
CA GLU A 524 18.30 -4.84 14.59
C GLU A 524 17.63 -3.46 14.58
N ALA A 525 17.63 -2.79 15.74
CA ALA A 525 17.00 -1.50 15.92
C ALA A 525 17.86 -0.35 15.38
N GLU A 526 17.21 0.68 14.82
CA GLU A 526 17.84 1.91 14.30
C GLU A 526 18.96 1.66 13.25
N VAL A 527 18.95 0.52 12.56
CA VAL A 527 19.85 0.25 11.44
C VAL A 527 19.16 0.67 10.13
N PRO A 528 19.56 1.79 9.50
CA PRO A 528 18.97 2.23 8.23
C PRO A 528 19.44 1.35 7.06
N ASP A 529 18.81 1.54 5.90
CA ASP A 529 19.22 0.97 4.61
C ASP A 529 19.26 -0.57 4.53
N VAL A 530 18.57 -1.27 5.44
CA VAL A 530 18.35 -2.72 5.34
C VAL A 530 17.18 -2.97 4.39
N ILE A 531 17.46 -3.49 3.20
CA ILE A 531 16.45 -3.87 2.21
C ILE A 531 16.31 -5.39 2.20
N VAL A 532 15.07 -5.88 2.34
CA VAL A 532 14.74 -7.32 2.29
C VAL A 532 13.94 -7.62 1.04
N ASP A 533 14.39 -8.63 0.30
CA ASP A 533 13.74 -9.19 -0.87
C ASP A 533 13.79 -10.73 -0.88
N ALA A 534 13.33 -11.34 -1.97
CA ALA A 534 13.26 -12.78 -2.13
C ALA A 534 14.64 -13.48 -2.08
N ASP A 535 15.73 -12.77 -2.33
CA ASP A 535 17.10 -13.32 -2.33
C ASP A 535 17.86 -13.00 -1.04
N THR A 536 17.22 -12.34 -0.07
CA THR A 536 17.85 -11.95 1.19
C THR A 536 17.98 -13.13 2.16
N TRP A 537 19.22 -13.40 2.59
CA TRP A 537 19.56 -14.47 3.54
C TRP A 537 20.35 -13.93 4.72
N ASN A 538 20.14 -14.50 5.91
CA ASN A 538 20.82 -14.07 7.12
C ASN A 538 22.26 -14.61 7.18
N HIS A 539 23.14 -14.08 6.35
CA HIS A 539 24.58 -14.40 6.34
C HIS A 539 25.25 -14.03 7.66
N LYS A 540 24.71 -13.04 8.40
CA LYS A 540 25.22 -12.61 9.70
C LYS A 540 25.08 -13.70 10.76
N ALA A 541 23.97 -14.43 10.81
CA ALA A 541 23.80 -15.55 11.73
C ALA A 541 24.86 -16.64 11.52
N LEU A 542 25.13 -16.98 10.26
CA LEU A 542 26.14 -17.98 9.91
C LEU A 542 27.56 -17.50 10.19
N SER A 543 27.87 -16.24 9.91
CA SER A 543 29.20 -15.69 10.16
C SER A 543 29.51 -15.59 11.67
N ILE A 544 28.53 -15.26 12.51
CA ILE A 544 28.70 -15.27 13.97
C ILE A 544 29.02 -16.70 14.44
N LEU A 545 28.28 -17.70 13.95
CA LEU A 545 28.48 -19.10 14.32
C LEU A 545 29.85 -19.63 13.89
N GLN A 546 30.31 -19.30 12.68
CA GLN A 546 31.64 -19.69 12.17
C GLN A 546 32.80 -19.07 12.94
N ASN A 547 32.62 -17.85 13.48
CA ASN A 547 33.66 -17.11 14.18
C ASN A 547 33.61 -17.26 15.71
N SER A 548 32.63 -18.00 16.24
CA SER A 548 32.52 -18.26 17.67
C SER A 548 33.40 -19.43 18.11
N SER A 549 34.14 -19.25 19.20
CA SER A 549 34.92 -20.33 19.84
C SER A 549 34.16 -21.01 21.00
N SER A 550 32.97 -20.51 21.33
CA SER A 550 32.07 -21.00 22.39
C SER A 550 30.70 -21.36 21.82
N ALA A 551 29.88 -22.07 22.60
CA ALA A 551 28.49 -22.33 22.24
C ALA A 551 27.77 -21.01 21.87
N PRO A 552 27.07 -20.96 20.72
CA PRO A 552 26.40 -19.74 20.28
C PRO A 552 25.25 -19.37 21.21
N GLU A 553 24.95 -18.08 21.33
CA GLU A 553 23.71 -17.64 21.98
C GLU A 553 22.51 -18.29 21.31
N TRP A 554 21.48 -18.64 22.09
CA TRP A 554 20.29 -19.34 21.60
C TRP A 554 19.72 -18.69 20.33
N TYR A 555 19.64 -17.36 20.30
CA TYR A 555 19.01 -16.62 19.20
C TYR A 555 19.82 -16.69 17.90
N VAL A 556 21.15 -16.74 18.02
CA VAL A 556 22.04 -16.96 16.87
C VAL A 556 21.91 -18.39 16.36
N ALA A 557 21.90 -19.38 17.26
CA ALA A 557 21.70 -20.79 16.90
C ALA A 557 20.35 -21.01 16.19
N TYR A 558 19.30 -20.34 16.67
CA TYR A 558 17.97 -20.37 16.06
C TYR A 558 17.94 -19.72 14.69
N ALA A 559 18.49 -18.51 14.54
CA ALA A 559 18.55 -17.86 13.23
C ALA A 559 19.33 -18.73 12.22
N ALA A 560 20.48 -19.27 12.63
CA ALA A 560 21.28 -20.16 11.80
C ALA A 560 20.53 -21.45 11.43
N SER A 561 19.79 -22.07 12.37
CA SER A 561 19.02 -23.28 12.08
C SER A 561 17.89 -23.01 11.08
N LYS A 562 17.26 -21.84 11.13
CA LYS A 562 16.25 -21.42 10.14
C LYS A 562 16.87 -21.19 8.76
N VAL A 563 18.04 -20.54 8.68
CA VAL A 563 18.78 -20.37 7.42
C VAL A 563 19.12 -21.72 6.80
N GLU A 564 19.79 -22.60 7.55
CA GLU A 564 20.30 -23.87 7.03
C GLU A 564 19.17 -24.85 6.67
N ALA A 565 18.10 -24.91 7.47
CA ALA A 565 16.96 -25.76 7.15
C ALA A 565 16.22 -25.30 5.88
N GLU A 566 16.03 -23.98 5.69
CA GLU A 566 15.40 -23.46 4.49
C GLU A 566 16.30 -23.66 3.25
N ARG A 567 17.62 -23.46 3.38
CA ARG A 567 18.58 -23.77 2.30
C ARG A 567 18.53 -25.24 1.92
N ALA A 568 18.53 -26.15 2.89
CA ALA A 568 18.45 -27.59 2.63
C ALA A 568 17.16 -27.97 1.87
N VAL A 569 16.03 -27.32 2.19
CA VAL A 569 14.77 -27.49 1.42
C VAL A 569 14.95 -27.03 -0.03
N TRP A 570 15.52 -25.84 -0.25
CA TRP A 570 15.76 -25.33 -1.61
C TRP A 570 16.79 -26.15 -2.39
N ASP A 571 17.84 -26.61 -1.73
CA ASP A 571 18.88 -27.44 -2.34
C ASP A 571 18.33 -28.79 -2.76
N PHE A 572 17.52 -29.43 -1.91
CA PHE A 572 16.81 -30.66 -2.29
C PHE A 572 15.89 -30.40 -3.50
N TYR A 573 15.10 -29.32 -3.46
CA TYR A 573 14.16 -28.99 -4.53
C TYR A 573 14.85 -28.70 -5.88
N ARG A 574 16.00 -28.01 -5.86
CA ARG A 574 16.72 -27.58 -7.07
C ARG A 574 17.71 -28.62 -7.61
N HIS A 575 18.32 -29.41 -6.74
CA HIS A 575 19.52 -30.19 -7.07
C HIS A 575 19.42 -31.69 -6.79
N ASP A 576 18.40 -32.19 -6.08
CA ASP A 576 18.28 -33.62 -5.81
C ASP A 576 17.87 -34.40 -7.07
N ALA A 577 18.58 -35.50 -7.36
CA ALA A 577 18.33 -36.35 -8.52
C ALA A 577 17.00 -37.13 -8.44
N THR A 578 16.43 -37.26 -7.25
CA THR A 578 15.15 -37.93 -6.96
C THR A 578 13.96 -36.96 -6.96
N ARG A 579 14.18 -35.68 -7.28
CA ARG A 579 13.12 -34.67 -7.31
C ARG A 579 12.03 -35.00 -8.33
N ARG A 580 10.78 -34.77 -7.96
CA ARG A 580 9.64 -34.84 -8.88
C ARG A 580 9.41 -33.52 -9.59
N SER A 581 9.13 -33.56 -10.90
CA SER A 581 8.88 -32.35 -11.70
C SER A 581 7.49 -31.73 -11.47
N ASP A 582 6.56 -32.50 -10.89
CA ASP A 582 5.18 -32.09 -10.61
C ASP A 582 4.95 -31.67 -9.15
N LEU A 583 5.98 -31.73 -8.31
CA LEU A 583 5.96 -31.22 -6.94
C LEU A 583 6.44 -29.78 -6.93
N VAL A 584 5.61 -28.85 -6.44
CA VAL A 584 6.00 -27.44 -6.24
C VAL A 584 6.31 -27.19 -4.77
N VAL A 585 7.46 -26.57 -4.51
CA VAL A 585 7.92 -26.18 -3.17
C VAL A 585 7.83 -24.66 -3.00
N ASN A 586 7.29 -24.21 -1.88
CA ASN A 586 7.29 -22.82 -1.43
C ASN A 586 7.75 -22.74 0.03
N THR A 587 8.28 -21.60 0.46
CA THR A 587 8.58 -21.33 1.87
C THR A 587 7.83 -20.09 2.34
N VAL A 588 7.37 -20.12 3.60
CA VAL A 588 6.74 -18.98 4.27
C VAL A 588 7.65 -18.58 5.42
N LEU A 589 8.00 -17.30 5.55
CA LEU A 589 8.95 -16.76 6.53
C LEU A 589 8.24 -15.78 7.47
N PRO A 590 7.38 -16.27 8.39
CA PRO A 590 6.60 -15.38 9.24
C PRO A 590 7.50 -14.52 10.12
N SER A 591 7.05 -13.29 10.36
CA SER A 591 7.59 -12.42 11.39
C SER A 591 6.93 -12.72 12.75
N THR A 592 6.90 -11.75 13.67
CA THR A 592 6.34 -11.94 15.01
C THR A 592 4.83 -12.19 14.92
N ASN A 593 4.37 -13.39 15.28
CA ASN A 593 2.95 -13.72 15.21
C ASN A 593 2.17 -13.18 16.41
N PHE A 594 1.20 -12.31 16.17
CA PHE A 594 0.19 -11.89 17.16
C PHE A 594 -1.21 -12.30 16.67
N GLY A 595 -2.24 -12.10 17.49
CA GLY A 595 -3.61 -12.50 17.19
C GLY A 595 -4.13 -13.61 18.09
N ARG A 596 -5.43 -13.86 18.00
CA ARG A 596 -6.16 -14.77 18.89
C ARG A 596 -5.60 -16.20 18.81
N SER A 597 -5.44 -16.87 19.95
CA SER A 597 -5.20 -18.32 19.98
C SER A 597 -6.48 -19.08 19.62
N LEU A 598 -6.39 -20.06 18.73
CA LEU A 598 -7.54 -20.86 18.30
C LEU A 598 -8.30 -21.46 19.49
N ASP A 599 -7.58 -21.96 20.49
CA ASP A 599 -8.11 -22.32 21.81
C ASP A 599 -7.11 -21.94 22.91
N TRP A 600 -7.27 -20.73 23.44
CA TRP A 600 -6.39 -20.20 24.50
C TRP A 600 -6.37 -21.06 25.78
N LYS A 601 -7.40 -21.86 26.07
CA LYS A 601 -7.43 -22.68 27.30
C LYS A 601 -6.45 -23.84 27.22
N HIS A 602 -6.32 -24.43 26.03
CA HIS A 602 -5.42 -25.57 25.81
C HIS A 602 -4.06 -25.15 25.25
N GLN A 603 -4.00 -24.10 24.43
CA GLN A 603 -2.76 -23.58 23.86
C GLN A 603 -2.02 -22.63 24.80
N GLY A 604 -2.75 -21.92 25.67
CA GLY A 604 -2.22 -20.82 26.46
C GLY A 604 -1.86 -19.63 25.56
N TYR A 605 -0.68 -19.06 25.80
CA TYR A 605 -0.10 -17.95 25.02
C TYR A 605 1.30 -18.36 24.56
N PRO A 606 1.38 -19.30 23.60
CA PRO A 606 2.65 -19.87 23.17
C PRO A 606 3.45 -18.87 22.33
N SER A 607 4.78 -19.03 22.33
CA SER A 607 5.69 -18.27 21.47
C SER A 607 5.51 -16.75 21.62
N THR A 608 5.38 -16.02 20.51
CA THR A 608 5.32 -14.55 20.45
C THR A 608 4.08 -13.95 21.11
N SER A 609 2.95 -14.67 21.19
CA SER A 609 1.77 -14.21 21.95
C SER A 609 2.04 -14.08 23.46
N GLY A 610 3.09 -14.73 23.97
CA GLY A 610 3.58 -14.59 25.33
C GLY A 610 4.05 -13.18 25.68
N PHE A 611 4.52 -12.38 24.71
CA PHE A 611 4.87 -10.97 24.94
C PHE A 611 3.65 -10.16 25.38
N ILE A 612 2.49 -10.41 24.76
CA ILE A 612 1.25 -9.70 25.09
C ILE A 612 0.78 -10.08 26.49
N LYS A 613 0.86 -11.37 26.85
CA LYS A 613 0.59 -11.83 28.22
C LYS A 613 1.53 -11.20 29.24
N ALA A 614 2.83 -11.12 28.93
CA ALA A 614 3.84 -10.54 29.81
C ALA A 614 3.57 -9.05 30.05
N LEU A 615 3.30 -8.28 28.99
CA LEU A 615 2.91 -6.87 29.06
C LEU A 615 1.60 -6.68 29.82
N TRP A 616 0.61 -7.54 29.58
CA TRP A 616 -0.68 -7.53 30.27
C TRP A 616 -0.53 -7.71 31.79
N GLY A 617 0.28 -8.70 32.19
CA GLY A 617 0.52 -9.01 33.60
C GLY A 617 1.57 -8.13 34.28
N GLY A 618 2.34 -7.35 33.53
CA GLY A 618 3.53 -6.67 34.07
C GLY A 618 4.60 -7.65 34.57
N THR A 619 4.77 -8.78 33.87
CA THR A 619 5.65 -9.90 34.28
C THR A 619 6.74 -10.14 33.24
N ALA A 620 7.68 -11.06 33.52
CA ALA A 620 8.73 -11.48 32.59
C ALA A 620 9.55 -10.31 31.98
N LEU A 621 9.95 -9.34 32.83
CA LEU A 621 10.62 -8.12 32.38
C LEU A 621 11.91 -8.39 31.59
N GLU A 622 12.67 -9.44 31.92
CA GLU A 622 13.89 -9.82 31.19
C GLU A 622 13.60 -10.24 29.74
N LEU A 623 12.51 -11.00 29.52
CA LEU A 623 12.03 -11.36 28.18
C LEU A 623 11.63 -10.11 27.40
N LEU A 624 10.96 -9.16 28.06
CA LEU A 624 10.54 -7.90 27.44
C LEU A 624 11.75 -7.03 27.10
N THR A 625 12.69 -6.82 28.00
CA THR A 625 13.85 -5.95 27.77
C THR A 625 14.78 -6.46 26.67
N ASN A 626 14.79 -7.76 26.40
CA ASN A 626 15.59 -8.37 25.33
C ASN A 626 14.84 -8.44 23.98
N ALA A 627 13.59 -7.97 23.91
CA ALA A 627 12.81 -7.98 22.69
C ALA A 627 13.14 -6.77 21.80
N SER A 628 13.78 -7.01 20.65
CA SER A 628 14.03 -5.98 19.65
C SER A 628 12.78 -5.64 18.83
N PRO A 629 12.60 -4.36 18.42
CA PRO A 629 11.54 -3.96 17.50
C PRO A 629 11.72 -4.67 16.15
N GLN A 630 10.60 -5.06 15.53
CA GLN A 630 10.60 -5.80 14.26
C GLN A 630 9.21 -5.77 13.59
N TYR A 631 9.01 -6.50 12.50
CA TYR A 631 7.68 -6.71 11.92
C TYR A 631 6.85 -7.73 12.73
N PHE A 632 5.54 -7.55 12.68
CA PHE A 632 4.56 -8.54 13.14
C PHE A 632 3.69 -9.05 11.98
N ILE A 633 2.96 -10.12 12.23
CA ILE A 633 1.88 -10.63 11.39
C ILE A 633 0.75 -11.16 12.28
N ASP A 634 -0.51 -11.01 11.85
CA ASP A 634 -1.62 -11.71 12.48
C ASP A 634 -1.58 -13.21 12.15
N VAL A 635 -1.72 -14.07 13.15
CA VAL A 635 -1.62 -15.53 13.00
C VAL A 635 -2.66 -16.10 12.02
N GLN A 636 -3.81 -15.45 11.86
CA GLN A 636 -4.81 -15.86 10.88
C GLN A 636 -4.38 -15.48 9.46
N ASP A 637 -3.73 -14.32 9.29
CA ASP A 637 -3.19 -13.91 7.99
C ASP A 637 -1.94 -14.71 7.62
N ASP A 638 -1.13 -15.10 8.60
CA ASP A 638 -0.04 -16.06 8.39
C ASP A 638 -0.59 -17.40 7.90
N ALA A 639 -1.65 -17.92 8.52
CA ALA A 639 -2.32 -19.14 8.08
C ALA A 639 -2.88 -19.03 6.66
N LYS A 640 -3.54 -17.92 6.32
CA LYS A 640 -4.02 -17.66 4.95
C LYS A 640 -2.86 -17.63 3.95
N LEU A 641 -1.70 -17.09 4.29
CA LEU A 641 -0.52 -17.08 3.41
C LEU A 641 0.08 -18.47 3.20
N HIS A 642 0.04 -19.35 4.20
CA HIS A 642 0.36 -20.77 4.01
C HIS A 642 -0.63 -21.47 3.07
N VAL A 643 -1.92 -21.17 3.20
CA VAL A 643 -2.96 -21.66 2.27
C VAL A 643 -2.73 -21.11 0.86
N ALA A 644 -2.38 -19.84 0.70
CA ALA A 644 -2.06 -19.24 -0.60
C ALA A 644 -0.88 -19.96 -1.27
N ALA A 645 0.19 -20.18 -0.51
CA ALA A 645 1.37 -20.93 -0.95
C ALA A 645 1.05 -22.37 -1.37
N THR A 646 0.00 -22.94 -0.78
CA THR A 646 -0.44 -24.31 -1.08
C THR A 646 -1.37 -24.34 -2.30
N LEU A 647 -2.38 -23.47 -2.37
CA LEU A 647 -3.50 -23.63 -3.29
C LEU A 647 -3.42 -22.79 -4.57
N LEU A 648 -2.70 -21.66 -4.55
CA LEU A 648 -2.72 -20.74 -5.69
C LEU A 648 -1.77 -21.23 -6.80
N PRO A 649 -2.24 -21.33 -8.06
CA PRO A 649 -1.41 -21.74 -9.18
C PRO A 649 -0.31 -20.73 -9.49
N SER A 650 -0.50 -19.45 -9.15
CA SER A 650 0.48 -18.39 -9.39
C SER A 650 1.64 -18.36 -8.39
N VAL A 651 1.77 -19.37 -7.51
CA VAL A 651 2.76 -19.40 -6.44
C VAL A 651 3.59 -20.67 -6.56
N GLU A 652 4.77 -20.52 -7.18
CA GLU A 652 5.67 -21.63 -7.50
C GLU A 652 7.12 -21.24 -7.25
N GLY A 653 7.80 -21.95 -6.33
CA GLY A 653 9.20 -21.68 -6.03
C GLY A 653 9.45 -20.36 -5.30
N GLU A 654 8.49 -19.87 -4.52
CA GLU A 654 8.57 -18.57 -3.84
C GLU A 654 9.00 -18.69 -2.37
N ARG A 655 9.74 -17.67 -1.91
CA ARG A 655 9.90 -17.31 -0.49
C ARG A 655 8.91 -16.20 -0.16
N ILE A 656 7.96 -16.47 0.73
CA ILE A 656 6.87 -15.54 1.09
C ILE A 656 7.18 -14.93 2.45
N PHE A 657 6.99 -13.62 2.62
CA PHE A 657 7.39 -12.89 3.83
C PHE A 657 6.17 -12.24 4.52
N PRO A 658 5.40 -12.97 5.34
CA PRO A 658 4.28 -12.44 6.13
C PRO A 658 4.73 -11.41 7.19
N TRP A 659 4.96 -10.18 6.75
CA TRP A 659 5.48 -9.07 7.56
C TRP A 659 4.55 -7.87 7.34
N ALA A 660 3.60 -7.66 8.25
CA ALA A 660 2.47 -6.76 8.10
C ALA A 660 2.80 -5.30 8.46
N GLU A 661 3.19 -5.04 9.71
CA GLU A 661 3.65 -3.72 10.16
C GLU A 661 4.78 -3.87 11.19
N THR A 662 5.45 -2.77 11.52
CA THR A 662 6.42 -2.75 12.60
C THR A 662 5.77 -2.59 13.97
N TRP A 663 6.38 -3.21 14.97
CA TRP A 663 6.02 -3.08 16.37
C TRP A 663 7.26 -2.80 17.24
N ASN A 664 7.01 -2.16 18.36
CA ASN A 664 7.91 -2.10 19.51
C ASN A 664 7.05 -2.19 20.79
N LEU A 665 7.68 -2.42 21.94
CA LEU A 665 6.95 -2.66 23.19
C LEU A 665 6.04 -1.49 23.57
N ASP A 666 6.49 -0.26 23.33
CA ASP A 666 5.75 0.96 23.67
C ASP A 666 4.51 1.13 22.79
N LYS A 667 4.59 0.79 21.48
CA LYS A 667 3.43 0.76 20.57
C LYS A 667 2.39 -0.25 21.06
N ILE A 668 2.81 -1.44 21.51
CA ILE A 668 1.91 -2.45 22.06
C ILE A 668 1.29 -1.98 23.39
N LEU A 669 2.09 -1.39 24.30
CA LEU A 669 1.59 -0.84 25.56
C LEU A 669 0.57 0.29 25.33
N ALA A 670 0.82 1.17 24.35
CA ALA A 670 -0.13 2.21 23.98
C ALA A 670 -1.47 1.62 23.52
N ILE A 671 -1.45 0.58 22.68
CA ILE A 671 -2.66 -0.14 22.25
C ILE A 671 -3.38 -0.77 23.45
N LEU A 672 -2.66 -1.47 24.32
CA LEU A 672 -3.25 -2.12 25.50
C LEU A 672 -3.90 -1.10 26.45
N ARG A 673 -3.25 0.04 26.69
CA ARG A 673 -3.79 1.14 27.52
C ARG A 673 -5.03 1.77 26.89
N ALA A 674 -5.01 2.01 25.58
CA ALA A 674 -6.15 2.56 24.86
C ALA A 674 -7.38 1.63 24.92
N GLN A 675 -7.15 0.32 24.79
CA GLN A 675 -8.21 -0.69 24.87
C GLN A 675 -8.71 -0.93 26.30
N ASN A 676 -7.91 -0.62 27.32
CA ASN A 676 -8.19 -0.94 28.72
C ASN A 676 -7.89 0.27 29.64
N PRO A 677 -8.61 1.39 29.51
CA PRO A 677 -8.28 2.65 30.21
C PRO A 677 -8.36 2.55 31.73
N GLU A 678 -9.15 1.61 32.26
CA GLU A 678 -9.30 1.37 33.70
C GLU A 678 -8.15 0.55 34.30
N ARG A 679 -7.26 -0.01 33.47
CA ARG A 679 -6.15 -0.87 33.92
C ARG A 679 -4.84 -0.09 33.95
N THR A 680 -4.11 -0.22 35.07
CA THR A 680 -2.73 0.26 35.15
C THR A 680 -1.78 -0.77 34.52
N PHE A 681 -1.00 -0.32 33.54
CA PHE A 681 0.07 -1.11 32.91
C PHE A 681 1.44 -0.60 33.36
N ILE A 682 2.48 -1.41 33.13
CA ILE A 682 3.87 -1.04 33.37
C ILE A 682 4.28 0.20 32.54
N PRO A 683 5.30 0.97 32.98
CA PRO A 683 5.82 2.12 32.23
C PRO A 683 6.40 1.75 30.86
N ASP A 684 6.57 2.76 30.01
CA ASP A 684 7.22 2.61 28.70
C ASP A 684 8.71 2.29 28.83
N PHE A 685 9.22 1.55 27.85
CA PHE A 685 10.59 1.06 27.75
C PHE A 685 11.50 2.01 26.95
N GLN A 686 10.96 3.09 26.36
CA GLN A 686 11.67 3.99 25.42
C GLN A 686 12.16 3.22 24.19
N ALA A 687 11.28 2.40 23.62
CA ALA A 687 11.63 1.40 22.63
C ALA A 687 12.01 2.04 21.29
N MET A 688 13.10 1.53 20.71
CA MET A 688 13.63 1.96 19.42
C MET A 688 12.74 1.53 18.23
N ARG A 689 13.09 1.98 17.02
CA ARG A 689 12.40 1.64 15.78
C ARG A 689 13.11 0.54 15.00
N TYR A 690 12.34 -0.19 14.21
CA TYR A 690 12.84 -1.09 13.19
C TYR A 690 12.72 -0.42 11.82
N LEU A 691 13.84 -0.33 11.07
CA LEU A 691 13.94 0.48 9.85
C LEU A 691 14.11 -0.34 8.57
N ALA A 692 14.01 -1.68 8.64
CA ALA A 692 14.16 -2.52 7.46
C ALA A 692 12.99 -2.29 6.47
N ASP A 693 13.35 -2.07 5.21
CA ASP A 693 12.43 -1.94 4.08
C ASP A 693 12.17 -3.33 3.48
N ILE A 694 10.90 -3.67 3.38
CA ILE A 694 10.40 -4.95 2.84
C ILE A 694 9.28 -4.73 1.81
N GLU A 695 9.17 -3.53 1.23
CA GLU A 695 8.00 -3.10 0.44
C GLU A 695 7.59 -4.15 -0.60
N LYS A 696 8.55 -4.66 -1.38
CA LYS A 696 8.31 -5.64 -2.45
C LYS A 696 7.74 -6.97 -1.92
N PRO A 697 8.41 -7.72 -1.02
CA PRO A 697 7.87 -8.98 -0.52
C PRO A 697 6.61 -8.80 0.33
N ARG A 698 6.44 -7.65 1.00
CA ARG A 698 5.20 -7.29 1.70
C ARG A 698 4.02 -7.12 0.75
N LEU A 699 4.22 -6.39 -0.35
CA LEU A 699 3.20 -6.21 -1.39
C LEU A 699 2.77 -7.55 -1.98
N ARG A 700 3.73 -8.46 -2.23
CA ARG A 700 3.43 -9.81 -2.70
C ARG A 700 2.47 -10.53 -1.75
N CYS A 701 2.66 -10.44 -0.44
CA CYS A 701 1.75 -11.05 0.54
C CYS A 701 0.34 -10.44 0.50
N ILE A 702 0.23 -9.11 0.34
CA ILE A 702 -1.07 -8.45 0.17
C ILE A 702 -1.80 -9.00 -1.07
N GLN A 703 -1.09 -9.19 -2.19
CA GLN A 703 -1.66 -9.77 -3.41
C GLN A 703 -2.15 -11.21 -3.19
N LEU A 704 -1.40 -12.01 -2.42
CA LEU A 704 -1.78 -13.39 -2.09
C LEU A 704 -3.03 -13.45 -1.20
N LEU A 705 -3.12 -12.59 -0.18
CA LEU A 705 -4.32 -12.44 0.66
C LEU A 705 -5.54 -12.04 -0.19
N GLN A 706 -5.36 -11.07 -1.10
CA GLN A 706 -6.42 -10.64 -2.02
C GLN A 706 -6.86 -11.75 -2.97
N ALA A 707 -5.93 -12.56 -3.48
CA ALA A 707 -6.25 -13.73 -4.29
C ALA A 707 -7.05 -14.79 -3.52
N LEU A 708 -6.99 -14.78 -2.19
CA LEU A 708 -7.81 -15.61 -1.31
C LEU A 708 -9.13 -14.98 -0.89
N GLY A 709 -9.42 -13.74 -1.31
CA GLY A 709 -10.65 -13.01 -1.01
C GLY A 709 -10.54 -12.04 0.18
N GLU A 710 -9.33 -11.79 0.68
CA GLU A 710 -9.09 -10.96 1.86
C GLU A 710 -8.71 -9.52 1.48
N PRO A 711 -9.06 -8.51 2.27
CA PRO A 711 -8.80 -7.10 1.93
C PRO A 711 -7.31 -6.71 2.00
N GLY A 712 -6.52 -7.41 2.80
CA GLY A 712 -5.12 -7.12 3.10
C GLY A 712 -4.74 -7.69 4.47
N PHE A 713 -3.67 -7.16 5.07
CA PHE A 713 -3.28 -7.55 6.43
C PHE A 713 -4.21 -6.96 7.50
N THR A 714 -4.44 -7.75 8.54
CA THR A 714 -4.98 -7.32 9.83
C THR A 714 -3.96 -6.41 10.52
N THR A 715 -4.45 -5.33 11.13
CA THR A 715 -3.59 -4.30 11.74
C THR A 715 -3.01 -4.77 13.07
N LEU A 716 -1.91 -4.15 13.51
CA LEU A 716 -1.32 -4.46 14.83
C LEU A 716 -2.35 -4.25 15.94
N GLU A 717 -3.07 -3.13 15.87
CA GLU A 717 -4.09 -2.79 16.86
C GLU A 717 -5.15 -3.89 17.01
N GLU A 718 -5.67 -4.40 15.88
CA GLU A 718 -6.69 -5.44 15.87
C GLU A 718 -6.11 -6.77 16.37
N SER A 719 -4.92 -7.17 15.95
CA SER A 719 -4.27 -8.39 16.45
C SER A 719 -4.02 -8.36 17.97
N ILE A 720 -3.58 -7.21 18.49
CA ILE A 720 -3.41 -7.02 19.95
C ILE A 720 -4.76 -7.03 20.67
N ARG A 721 -5.81 -6.42 20.09
CA ARG A 721 -7.18 -6.48 20.61
C ARG A 721 -7.65 -7.93 20.75
N LEU A 722 -7.47 -8.71 19.69
CA LEU A 722 -7.86 -10.12 19.63
C LEU A 722 -7.08 -10.97 20.65
N ASN A 723 -5.80 -10.67 20.88
CA ASN A 723 -5.01 -11.32 21.94
C ASN A 723 -5.49 -10.94 23.35
N SER A 724 -5.77 -9.66 23.59
CA SER A 724 -6.06 -9.13 24.92
C SER A 724 -7.47 -9.51 25.40
N GLU A 725 -8.42 -9.74 24.49
CA GLU A 725 -9.76 -10.24 24.83
C GLU A 725 -9.73 -11.56 25.61
N ASP A 726 -8.88 -12.52 25.21
CA ASP A 726 -8.76 -13.79 25.93
C ASP A 726 -8.13 -13.59 27.31
N LEU A 727 -7.14 -12.68 27.39
CA LEU A 727 -6.48 -12.33 28.67
C LEU A 727 -7.45 -11.63 29.63
N ALA A 728 -8.37 -10.81 29.11
CA ALA A 728 -9.42 -10.17 29.89
C ALA A 728 -10.49 -11.15 30.36
N ARG A 729 -10.79 -12.20 29.58
CA ARG A 729 -11.71 -13.29 30.00
C ARG A 729 -11.10 -14.21 31.06
N ALA A 730 -9.78 -14.34 31.08
CA ALA A 730 -9.06 -15.21 31.99
C ALA A 730 -8.69 -14.55 33.33
N ALA A 731 -8.66 -13.21 33.37
CA ALA A 731 -8.44 -12.39 34.57
C ALA A 731 -9.75 -12.15 35.33
#